data_AF-A0A9D2MAQ6-F1
#
_entry.id   AF-A0A9D2MAQ6-F1
#
_cell.length_a   1.000
_cell.length_b   1.000
_cell.length_c   1.000
_cell.angle_alpha   90.00
_cell.angle_beta   90.00
_cell.angle_gamma   90.00
#
_symmetry.space_group_name_H-M   'P 1'
#
loop_
_entity.id
_entity.type
_entity.pdbx_description
1 polymer ?
#
loop_
_entity_poly.entity_id
_entity_poly.type
_entity_poly.pdbx_seq_one_letter_code
_entity_poly.pdbx_strand_id
1 'polypeptide(L)'
;VKQGLKLEPGDYEFRTLQEEIKAGATLEQMEYHWIDPNADQMLQQGLGPDVDDKQRALACIRADEAGLAEFYELFCPERYGYEKNAPCCEFQYPVKKHLVELSFRMNEAGLSKMGTDWLRRLKERLDSGEWLSHTPEGEAEGILTAVLVDQTRRIGLVYQQPGDDQYFQIFLNPDGTKADVMWSSAEKGEPELYTEEEMSAVEQHIKNTFGDFENVFHELVSPDIHVDICVVPPSEERDYYTLVTMGMGAHRMNVPEELAEYKLERAELAIALPPDWKLDGESMKEERWYWPIGLLKVLARLPISNDTWMGWGHTMDKQSPFAENTTLCAAILTGPQGTEEGGEVCTLPSGEEVNFYQVIPLYRDEMEYKLSSSAGVLLERLETVGFVVDPKRPDVTDLEDWEEDEAETDSNWVLDDARQHLERIRRKCLPVDEISAYNHMAIYLRWCMEQDLMSLEFLERCWDMVEEFRADPSGTDLRPFIRDSLGGQLFSALFDEEGAAFAGYYYGEADSPYFPSDIDNYALEYFGSEQYYSDKFREEACLFIPFDENYYQAMAKIMEKRFVNWQGQDFDEATLEPSDLAEAMMEYLNCGCTYFPSMTDDDPITAAYSYAKRDGVKEGFVPVLLRADDETLWECLILNSDPDSDGGDGYAFDPDKVAEYRKKMLAAPLQDGKAVLEGMVGQRKEEAEDDDMDWEEEVLGEMEGGYENRRFSSYWNSDTHMTYPLILAKIPVKNPWEIFAYLPFGGWNECPNTPELMAVAKYWFEQYGAAPAAMSHDELEFLLPAPVPGEKAMDAAAELYGFCPDVIDQGPEDATVGALADVLRQSTVWYFWWD
;
A
#
# COMPACT_ATOMS: atom_id res chain seq x y z
N VAL A 1 25.36 -13.07 -28.05
CA VAL A 1 25.56 -13.46 -29.48
C VAL A 1 24.59 -14.52 -30.02
N LYS A 2 24.64 -15.81 -29.64
CA LYS A 2 23.74 -16.84 -30.24
C LYS A 2 22.26 -16.58 -29.99
N GLN A 3 21.89 -16.18 -28.77
CA GLN A 3 20.53 -15.79 -28.43
C GLN A 3 20.13 -14.48 -29.12
N GLY A 4 21.03 -13.48 -29.13
CA GLY A 4 20.83 -12.22 -29.86
C GLY A 4 20.51 -12.43 -31.35
N LEU A 5 21.29 -13.23 -32.06
CA LEU A 5 21.03 -13.54 -33.49
C LEU A 5 19.77 -14.41 -33.72
N LYS A 6 19.25 -15.08 -32.67
CA LYS A 6 17.99 -15.82 -32.73
C LYS A 6 16.81 -14.85 -32.64
N LEU A 7 16.93 -13.82 -31.80
CA LEU A 7 15.93 -12.77 -31.62
C LEU A 7 15.93 -11.79 -32.79
N GLU A 8 17.11 -11.37 -33.25
CA GLU A 8 17.27 -10.41 -34.35
C GLU A 8 18.21 -10.95 -35.44
N PRO A 9 17.68 -11.72 -36.41
CA PRO A 9 18.47 -12.35 -37.46
C PRO A 9 19.02 -11.33 -38.45
N GLY A 10 20.23 -10.83 -38.23
CA GLY A 10 20.81 -9.83 -39.14
C GLY A 10 21.64 -8.76 -38.47
N ASP A 11 21.49 -8.64 -37.15
CA ASP A 11 22.13 -7.60 -36.36
C ASP A 11 23.65 -7.51 -36.59
N TYR A 12 24.12 -6.27 -36.75
CA TYR A 12 25.50 -5.96 -37.13
C TYR A 12 26.47 -6.29 -36.01
N GLU A 13 26.18 -5.85 -34.78
CA GLU A 13 27.02 -6.06 -33.61
C GLU A 13 27.18 -7.57 -33.32
N PHE A 14 26.08 -8.31 -33.26
CA PHE A 14 26.14 -9.74 -32.99
C PHE A 14 26.81 -10.54 -34.10
N ARG A 15 26.76 -10.08 -35.36
CA ARG A 15 27.51 -10.70 -36.46
C ARG A 15 29.00 -10.45 -36.34
N THR A 16 29.40 -9.21 -36.06
CA THR A 16 30.79 -8.82 -35.84
C THR A 16 31.38 -9.60 -34.66
N LEU A 17 30.72 -9.60 -33.50
CA LEU A 17 31.14 -10.38 -32.33
C LEU A 17 31.22 -11.89 -32.62
N GLN A 18 30.30 -12.44 -33.42
CA GLN A 18 30.37 -13.85 -33.81
C GLN A 18 31.61 -14.16 -34.66
N GLU A 19 32.01 -13.27 -35.56
CA GLU A 19 33.22 -13.43 -36.37
C GLU A 19 34.49 -13.33 -35.53
N GLU A 20 34.54 -12.37 -34.61
CA GLU A 20 35.68 -12.13 -33.73
C GLU A 20 35.89 -13.26 -32.71
N ILE A 21 34.80 -13.79 -32.13
CA ILE A 21 34.84 -14.98 -31.27
C ILE A 21 35.42 -16.18 -32.05
N LYS A 22 35.01 -16.37 -33.31
CA LYS A 22 35.56 -17.44 -34.16
C LYS A 22 37.03 -17.20 -34.52
N ALA A 23 37.44 -15.94 -34.62
CA ALA A 23 38.82 -15.55 -34.87
C ALA A 23 39.72 -15.63 -33.62
N GLY A 24 39.13 -15.81 -32.43
CA GLY A 24 39.86 -15.84 -31.16
C GLY A 24 40.34 -14.45 -30.73
N ALA A 25 39.56 -13.41 -31.03
CA ALA A 25 39.84 -12.05 -30.59
C ALA A 25 39.92 -11.96 -29.05
N THR A 26 40.61 -10.94 -28.56
CA THR A 26 40.63 -10.58 -27.13
C THR A 26 39.36 -9.82 -26.75
N LEU A 27 39.05 -9.75 -25.45
CA LEU A 27 37.87 -9.04 -24.96
C LEU A 27 37.88 -7.56 -25.39
N GLU A 28 39.05 -6.93 -25.32
CA GLU A 28 39.23 -5.54 -25.74
C GLU A 28 39.04 -5.33 -27.25
N GLN A 29 39.34 -6.34 -28.07
CA GLN A 29 39.06 -6.30 -29.51
C GLN A 29 37.56 -6.43 -29.77
N MET A 30 36.90 -7.37 -29.08
CA MET A 30 35.45 -7.57 -29.19
C MET A 30 34.66 -6.33 -28.76
N GLU A 31 35.16 -5.61 -27.76
CA GLU A 31 34.51 -4.41 -27.23
C GLU A 31 34.91 -3.11 -27.97
N TYR A 32 35.88 -3.16 -28.90
CA TYR A 32 36.26 -2.02 -29.73
C TYR A 32 35.33 -1.85 -30.94
N HIS A 33 34.02 -1.91 -30.68
CA HIS A 33 32.98 -1.74 -31.69
C HIS A 33 31.85 -0.82 -31.20
N TRP A 34 31.15 -0.22 -32.17
CA TRP A 34 29.87 0.44 -31.95
C TRP A 34 28.72 -0.37 -32.57
N ILE A 35 27.53 -0.24 -31.99
CA ILE A 35 26.32 -0.92 -32.46
C ILE A 35 25.90 -0.36 -33.83
N ASP A 36 25.99 0.96 -34.01
CA ASP A 36 25.75 1.60 -35.32
C ASP A 36 26.91 1.31 -36.30
N PRO A 37 26.64 0.76 -37.49
CA PRO A 37 27.68 0.40 -38.44
C PRO A 37 28.50 1.58 -38.99
N ASN A 38 27.93 2.79 -39.07
CA ASN A 38 28.65 3.96 -39.59
C ASN A 38 29.57 4.54 -38.52
N ALA A 39 29.10 4.62 -37.27
CA ALA A 39 29.90 4.99 -36.11
C ALA A 39 31.04 3.98 -35.91
N ASP A 40 30.77 2.67 -36.04
CA ASP A 40 31.80 1.64 -35.95
C ASP A 40 32.85 1.81 -37.04
N GLN A 41 32.42 2.04 -38.28
CA GLN A 41 33.35 2.29 -39.38
C GLN A 41 34.24 3.53 -39.12
N MET A 42 33.71 4.57 -38.50
CA MET A 42 34.46 5.75 -38.08
C MET A 42 35.49 5.41 -36.98
N LEU A 43 35.08 4.68 -35.93
CA LEU A 43 35.95 4.17 -34.87
C LEU A 43 37.11 3.30 -35.42
N GLN A 44 36.80 2.37 -36.33
CA GLN A 44 37.77 1.50 -36.99
C GLN A 44 38.76 2.27 -37.88
N GLN A 45 38.37 3.44 -38.38
CA GLN A 45 39.25 4.34 -39.13
C GLN A 45 40.04 5.31 -38.23
N GLY A 46 39.81 5.26 -36.90
CA GLY A 46 40.38 6.20 -35.95
C GLY A 46 39.87 7.63 -36.15
N LEU A 47 38.65 7.77 -36.70
CA LEU A 47 37.98 9.04 -36.96
C LEU A 47 36.79 9.14 -36.02
N GLY A 48 36.69 10.19 -35.21
CA GLY A 48 35.57 10.40 -34.29
C GLY A 48 36.02 11.11 -33.00
N PRO A 49 35.12 11.85 -32.34
CA PRO A 49 35.46 12.56 -31.10
C PRO A 49 35.79 11.61 -29.93
N ASP A 50 35.18 10.42 -29.89
CA ASP A 50 35.25 9.51 -28.72
C ASP A 50 36.23 8.34 -28.89
N VAL A 51 37.06 8.37 -29.92
CA VAL A 51 38.05 7.31 -30.20
C VAL A 51 39.02 7.16 -29.03
N ASP A 52 39.48 8.29 -28.49
CA ASP A 52 40.41 8.32 -27.36
C ASP A 52 39.73 7.85 -26.06
N ASP A 53 38.43 8.07 -25.92
CA ASP A 53 37.63 7.75 -24.73
C ASP A 53 37.33 6.25 -24.68
N LYS A 54 36.93 5.68 -25.82
CA LYS A 54 36.77 4.23 -26.01
C LYS A 54 38.07 3.49 -25.70
N GLN A 55 39.22 3.99 -26.19
CA GLN A 55 40.52 3.37 -25.91
C GLN A 55 40.91 3.41 -24.43
N ARG A 56 40.54 4.48 -23.71
CA ARG A 56 40.76 4.61 -22.25
C ARG A 56 39.90 3.64 -21.45
N ALA A 57 38.62 3.49 -21.80
CA ALA A 57 37.74 2.50 -21.19
C ALA A 57 38.28 1.08 -21.39
N LEU A 58 38.68 0.73 -22.62
CA LEU A 58 39.26 -0.58 -22.93
C LEU A 58 40.57 -0.86 -22.17
N ALA A 59 41.38 0.17 -21.93
CA ALA A 59 42.60 0.05 -21.14
C ALA A 59 42.32 -0.39 -19.69
N CYS A 60 41.09 -0.27 -19.19
CA CYS A 60 40.72 -0.66 -17.83
C CYS A 60 40.13 -2.07 -17.72
N ILE A 61 40.08 -2.86 -18.80
CA ILE A 61 39.43 -4.19 -18.79
C ILE A 61 40.36 -5.28 -18.24
N ARG A 62 41.53 -5.48 -18.85
CA ARG A 62 42.49 -6.52 -18.42
C ARG A 62 43.81 -5.93 -18.02
N ALA A 63 44.37 -6.37 -16.90
CA ALA A 63 45.69 -5.92 -16.47
C ALA A 63 46.82 -6.45 -17.36
N ASP A 64 47.80 -5.59 -17.65
CA ASP A 64 49.11 -6.02 -18.13
C ASP A 64 49.93 -6.49 -16.93
N GLU A 65 50.04 -7.81 -16.75
CA GLU A 65 50.72 -8.42 -15.60
C GLU A 65 52.16 -7.92 -15.42
N ALA A 66 52.87 -7.65 -16.53
CA ALA A 66 54.24 -7.16 -16.49
C ALA A 66 54.31 -5.71 -15.98
N GLY A 67 53.51 -4.81 -16.56
CA GLY A 67 53.45 -3.41 -16.14
C GLY A 67 52.93 -3.23 -14.72
N LEU A 68 51.98 -4.08 -14.29
CA LEU A 68 51.49 -4.08 -12.92
C LEU A 68 52.59 -4.53 -11.94
N ALA A 69 53.29 -5.63 -12.23
CA ALA A 69 54.40 -6.10 -11.40
C ALA A 69 55.50 -5.03 -11.24
N GLU A 70 55.80 -4.30 -12.31
CA GLU A 70 56.77 -3.19 -12.28
C GLU A 70 56.29 -2.02 -11.42
N PHE A 71 55.00 -1.70 -11.40
CA PHE A 71 54.42 -0.72 -10.48
C PHE A 71 54.58 -1.14 -9.01
N TYR A 72 54.25 -2.39 -8.69
CA TYR A 72 54.40 -2.93 -7.33
C TYR A 72 55.86 -2.93 -6.87
N GLU A 73 56.81 -3.27 -7.74
CA GLU A 73 58.24 -3.19 -7.44
C GLU A 73 58.68 -1.73 -7.19
N LEU A 74 58.19 -0.80 -8.01
CA LEU A 74 58.62 0.59 -7.98
C LEU A 74 58.09 1.36 -6.76
N PHE A 75 56.80 1.20 -6.44
CA PHE A 75 56.14 1.97 -5.38
C PHE A 75 55.96 1.21 -4.07
N CYS A 76 55.99 -0.14 -4.10
CA CYS A 76 55.72 -1.00 -2.94
C CYS A 76 54.44 -0.56 -2.18
N PRO A 77 53.31 -0.35 -2.87
CA PRO A 77 52.16 0.38 -2.31
C PRO A 77 51.54 -0.35 -1.10
N GLU A 78 51.61 -1.68 -1.06
CA GLU A 78 51.11 -2.52 0.03
C GLU A 78 51.70 -2.14 1.40
N ARG A 79 52.90 -1.56 1.43
CA ARG A 79 53.53 -1.10 2.69
C ARG A 79 52.86 0.14 3.28
N TYR A 80 51.97 0.78 2.52
CA TYR A 80 51.42 2.08 2.85
C TYR A 80 49.89 2.14 2.68
N GLY A 81 49.21 1.01 2.91
CA GLY A 81 47.74 0.94 2.87
C GLY A 81 47.20 1.08 1.45
N TYR A 82 47.55 0.13 0.59
CA TYR A 82 47.10 0.12 -0.80
C TYR A 82 45.66 -0.33 -0.93
N GLU A 83 44.81 0.56 -1.41
CA GLU A 83 43.47 0.29 -1.84
C GLU A 83 43.46 0.18 -3.36
N LYS A 84 43.08 -1.01 -3.84
CA LYS A 84 43.02 -1.33 -5.26
C LYS A 84 41.58 -1.21 -5.76
N ASN A 85 41.39 -0.53 -6.88
CA ASN A 85 40.17 -0.56 -7.69
C ASN A 85 38.89 0.05 -7.05
N ALA A 86 38.95 0.84 -5.97
CA ALA A 86 37.72 1.38 -5.34
C ALA A 86 37.92 2.78 -4.71
N PRO A 87 37.45 3.88 -5.35
CA PRO A 87 37.03 3.98 -6.76
C PRO A 87 38.23 3.87 -7.72
N CYS A 88 39.46 3.91 -7.19
CA CYS A 88 40.68 3.94 -7.97
C CYS A 88 41.85 3.33 -7.18
N CYS A 89 43.08 3.37 -7.71
CA CYS A 89 44.25 2.78 -7.04
C CYS A 89 44.96 3.83 -6.16
N GLU A 90 44.87 3.70 -4.84
CA GLU A 90 45.39 4.72 -3.92
C GLU A 90 46.13 4.15 -2.70
N PHE A 91 47.10 4.91 -2.21
CA PHE A 91 47.92 4.55 -1.05
C PHE A 91 48.60 5.78 -0.48
N GLN A 92 49.00 5.72 0.78
CA GLN A 92 49.82 6.75 1.38
C GLN A 92 51.26 6.65 0.84
N TYR A 93 51.88 7.75 0.46
CA TYR A 93 53.24 7.75 -0.08
C TYR A 93 54.15 8.71 0.70
N PRO A 94 55.32 8.24 1.20
CA PRO A 94 56.21 9.09 1.98
C PRO A 94 56.99 10.05 1.08
N VAL A 95 56.60 11.32 1.10
CA VAL A 95 57.36 12.44 0.50
C VAL A 95 58.22 13.09 1.60
N LYS A 96 59.50 12.74 1.62
CA LYS A 96 60.46 13.09 2.70
C LYS A 96 59.99 12.61 4.09
N LYS A 97 59.34 13.48 4.87
CA LYS A 97 58.84 13.19 6.23
C LYS A 97 57.31 13.27 6.34
N HIS A 98 56.63 13.59 5.24
CA HIS A 98 55.18 13.73 5.19
C HIS A 98 54.57 12.56 4.42
N LEU A 99 53.44 12.08 4.91
CA LEU A 99 52.61 11.13 4.17
C LEU A 99 51.67 11.93 3.29
N VAL A 100 51.65 11.57 2.01
CA VAL A 100 50.85 12.22 0.97
C VAL A 100 50.06 11.12 0.30
N GLU A 101 48.75 11.30 0.13
CA GLU A 101 47.94 10.36 -0.62
C GLU A 101 48.36 10.36 -2.09
N LEU A 102 48.71 9.19 -2.64
CA LEU A 102 48.98 9.02 -4.07
C LEU A 102 47.86 8.19 -4.67
N SER A 103 46.99 8.86 -5.44
CA SER A 103 45.79 8.29 -6.03
C SER A 103 45.90 8.28 -7.55
N PHE A 104 45.96 7.08 -8.14
CA PHE A 104 45.83 6.88 -9.58
C PHE A 104 44.35 6.68 -9.87
N ARG A 105 43.72 7.66 -10.56
CA ARG A 105 42.29 7.72 -10.92
C ARG A 105 41.93 6.69 -12.02
N MET A 106 42.25 5.43 -11.77
CA MET A 106 41.98 4.26 -12.61
C MET A 106 42.15 2.98 -11.78
N ASN A 107 41.63 1.87 -12.29
CA ASN A 107 41.87 0.54 -11.71
C ASN A 107 43.27 0.00 -12.07
N GLU A 108 43.65 -1.15 -11.50
CA GLU A 108 44.95 -1.80 -11.74
C GLU A 108 45.17 -2.11 -13.23
N ALA A 109 44.10 -2.37 -13.98
CA ALA A 109 44.19 -2.63 -15.41
C ALA A 109 44.63 -1.39 -16.20
N GLY A 110 44.09 -0.21 -15.90
CA GLY A 110 44.55 1.06 -16.47
C GLY A 110 45.96 1.42 -15.98
N LEU A 111 46.21 1.29 -14.67
CA LEU A 111 47.49 1.60 -14.04
C LEU A 111 48.65 0.79 -14.63
N SER A 112 48.42 -0.50 -14.87
CA SER A 112 49.41 -1.41 -15.47
C SER A 112 49.92 -0.94 -16.83
N LYS A 113 49.15 -0.12 -17.56
CA LYS A 113 49.49 0.38 -18.91
C LYS A 113 50.07 1.80 -18.89
N MET A 114 50.31 2.40 -17.72
CA MET A 114 50.84 3.76 -17.60
C MET A 114 52.26 3.92 -18.14
N GLY A 115 53.03 2.83 -18.22
CA GLY A 115 54.39 2.81 -18.74
C GLY A 115 55.43 3.10 -17.67
N THR A 116 56.36 2.18 -17.53
CA THR A 116 57.29 2.10 -16.39
C THR A 116 58.30 3.24 -16.35
N ASP A 117 58.76 3.71 -17.51
CA ASP A 117 59.63 4.89 -17.59
C ASP A 117 58.95 6.16 -17.08
N TRP A 118 57.63 6.27 -17.28
CA TRP A 118 56.87 7.42 -16.80
C TRP A 118 56.64 7.33 -15.29
N LEU A 119 56.19 6.17 -14.80
CA LEU A 119 56.04 5.92 -13.37
C LEU A 119 57.34 6.15 -12.58
N ARG A 120 58.49 5.76 -13.14
CA ARG A 120 59.81 6.02 -12.54
C ARG A 120 60.10 7.52 -12.41
N ARG A 121 59.81 8.31 -13.43
CA ARG A 121 59.97 9.77 -13.38
C ARG A 121 59.02 10.43 -12.37
N LEU A 122 57.77 9.96 -12.28
CA LEU A 122 56.82 10.42 -11.27
C LEU A 122 57.39 10.16 -9.86
N LYS A 123 57.86 8.94 -9.60
CA LYS A 123 58.49 8.57 -8.33
C LYS A 123 59.72 9.43 -8.01
N GLU A 124 60.63 9.63 -8.96
CA GLU A 124 61.82 10.46 -8.77
C GLU A 124 61.48 11.90 -8.35
N ARG A 125 60.38 12.46 -8.89
CA ARG A 125 59.89 13.80 -8.53
C ARG A 125 59.24 13.85 -7.16
N LEU A 126 58.45 12.84 -6.80
CA LEU A 126 57.91 12.71 -5.44
C LEU A 126 59.06 12.58 -4.43
N ASP A 127 60.05 11.72 -4.72
CA ASP A 127 61.19 11.48 -3.83
C ASP A 127 62.13 12.69 -3.70
N SER A 128 62.19 13.56 -4.73
CA SER A 128 62.97 14.80 -4.68
C SER A 128 62.46 15.75 -3.60
N GLY A 129 61.15 15.73 -3.32
CA GLY A 129 60.44 16.62 -2.41
C GLY A 129 60.16 18.01 -3.00
N GLU A 130 60.37 18.19 -4.30
CA GLU A 130 60.15 19.46 -5.01
C GLU A 130 58.69 19.93 -4.92
N TRP A 131 57.73 19.00 -4.83
CA TRP A 131 56.30 19.30 -4.73
C TRP A 131 55.77 19.36 -3.30
N LEU A 132 56.63 19.26 -2.29
CA LEU A 132 56.16 19.11 -0.90
C LEU A 132 55.46 20.37 -0.37
N SER A 133 55.87 21.56 -0.80
CA SER A 133 55.18 22.80 -0.47
C SER A 133 55.07 23.72 -1.68
N HIS A 134 54.01 24.54 -1.68
CA HIS A 134 53.81 25.56 -2.70
C HIS A 134 53.26 26.83 -2.07
N THR A 135 53.68 27.99 -2.58
CA THR A 135 53.15 29.29 -2.16
C THR A 135 52.46 29.95 -3.35
N PRO A 136 51.11 29.96 -3.39
CA PRO A 136 50.34 30.74 -4.35
C PRO A 136 50.66 32.24 -4.26
N GLU A 137 50.49 32.96 -5.37
CA GLU A 137 50.82 34.40 -5.42
C GLU A 137 49.81 35.21 -4.59
N GLY A 138 50.22 35.65 -3.39
CA GLY A 138 49.36 36.42 -2.47
C GLY A 138 48.66 35.61 -1.38
N GLU A 139 48.84 34.28 -1.33
CA GLU A 139 48.25 33.42 -0.29
C GLU A 139 49.31 32.78 0.63
N ALA A 140 48.83 32.04 1.64
CA ALA A 140 49.69 31.29 2.56
C ALA A 140 50.31 30.06 1.89
N GLU A 141 51.49 29.66 2.33
CA GLU A 141 52.16 28.43 1.88
C GLU A 141 51.31 27.20 2.25
N GLY A 142 51.03 26.35 1.27
CA GLY A 142 50.37 25.07 1.46
C GLY A 142 51.34 23.89 1.48
N ILE A 143 50.98 22.84 2.20
CA ILE A 143 51.72 21.57 2.28
C ILE A 143 50.95 20.52 1.48
N LEU A 144 51.67 19.76 0.64
CA LEU A 144 51.08 18.71 -0.21
C LEU A 144 50.41 17.63 0.65
N THR A 145 49.14 17.34 0.38
CA THR A 145 48.34 16.30 1.04
C THR A 145 47.95 15.17 0.10
N ALA A 146 47.72 15.45 -1.19
CA ALA A 146 47.38 14.43 -2.18
C ALA A 146 48.01 14.69 -3.56
N VAL A 147 48.25 13.61 -4.30
CA VAL A 147 48.71 13.59 -5.69
C VAL A 147 47.78 12.70 -6.49
N LEU A 148 47.05 13.31 -7.42
CA LEU A 148 46.05 12.65 -8.26
C LEU A 148 46.63 12.44 -9.65
N VAL A 149 46.59 11.22 -10.18
CA VAL A 149 47.09 10.89 -11.52
C VAL A 149 45.95 10.34 -12.36
N ASP A 150 45.64 11.01 -13.48
CA ASP A 150 44.62 10.53 -14.41
C ASP A 150 45.18 9.61 -15.51
N GLN A 151 44.29 9.01 -16.31
CA GLN A 151 44.67 8.10 -17.40
C GLN A 151 45.45 8.78 -18.54
N THR A 152 45.36 10.11 -18.65
CA THR A 152 46.15 10.91 -19.62
C THR A 152 47.54 11.27 -19.09
N ARG A 153 47.87 10.83 -17.87
CA ARG A 153 49.09 11.14 -17.11
C ARG A 153 49.16 12.60 -16.63
N ARG A 154 48.03 13.31 -16.58
CA ARG A 154 47.96 14.61 -15.92
C ARG A 154 48.07 14.40 -14.41
N ILE A 155 48.76 15.31 -13.73
CA ILE A 155 49.04 15.21 -12.30
C ILE A 155 48.39 16.38 -11.58
N GLY A 156 47.47 16.11 -10.67
CA GLY A 156 46.91 17.06 -9.72
C GLY A 156 47.69 17.03 -8.40
N LEU A 157 48.23 18.16 -7.97
CA LEU A 157 48.91 18.31 -6.68
C LEU A 157 48.02 19.10 -5.73
N VAL A 158 47.51 18.47 -4.68
CA VAL A 158 46.59 19.07 -3.68
C VAL A 158 47.38 19.50 -2.45
N TYR A 159 47.23 20.75 -2.05
CA TYR A 159 47.92 21.36 -0.92
C TYR A 159 46.91 21.85 0.11
N GLN A 160 47.26 21.76 1.39
CA GLN A 160 46.49 22.30 2.51
C GLN A 160 47.18 23.52 3.12
N GLN A 161 46.42 24.59 3.36
CA GLN A 161 46.89 25.84 3.97
C GLN A 161 46.69 25.88 5.49
N PRO A 162 47.38 26.78 6.23
CA PRO A 162 47.27 26.89 7.69
C PRO A 162 45.94 27.53 8.13
N GLY A 163 45.17 26.79 8.95
CA GLY A 163 43.80 27.12 9.35
C GLY A 163 42.87 26.07 8.79
N ASP A 164 42.13 25.35 9.64
CA ASP A 164 41.36 24.17 9.22
C ASP A 164 40.46 24.49 8.01
N ASP A 165 40.48 23.58 7.02
CA ASP A 165 39.63 23.53 5.82
C ASP A 165 39.98 24.35 4.56
N GLN A 166 41.21 24.88 4.41
CA GLN A 166 41.64 25.52 3.15
C GLN A 166 42.59 24.65 2.31
N TYR A 167 42.20 24.33 1.08
CA TYR A 167 43.00 23.55 0.11
C TYR A 167 43.18 24.30 -1.22
N PHE A 168 44.22 23.94 -1.98
CA PHE A 168 44.37 24.36 -3.38
C PHE A 168 45.06 23.27 -4.20
N GLN A 169 44.77 23.20 -5.49
CA GLN A 169 45.28 22.20 -6.42
C GLN A 169 46.00 22.83 -7.61
N ILE A 170 47.11 22.21 -8.01
CA ILE A 170 47.88 22.59 -9.20
C ILE A 170 47.89 21.42 -10.17
N PHE A 171 47.62 21.70 -11.44
CA PHE A 171 47.72 20.69 -12.49
C PHE A 171 49.05 20.76 -13.23
N LEU A 172 49.68 19.61 -13.42
CA LEU A 172 50.86 19.43 -14.25
C LEU A 172 50.54 18.56 -15.46
N ASN A 173 51.15 18.90 -16.59
CA ASN A 173 51.16 18.07 -17.79
C ASN A 173 51.98 16.78 -17.55
N PRO A 174 51.84 15.75 -18.40
CA PRO A 174 52.58 14.49 -18.27
C PRO A 174 54.10 14.62 -18.19
N ASP A 175 54.66 15.71 -18.71
CA ASP A 175 56.09 16.02 -18.67
C ASP A 175 56.51 16.81 -17.41
N GLY A 176 55.58 17.16 -16.52
CA GLY A 176 55.79 17.94 -15.29
C GLY A 176 55.77 19.45 -15.44
N THR A 177 55.50 19.97 -16.63
CA THR A 177 55.28 21.41 -16.81
C THR A 177 53.94 21.81 -16.20
N LYS A 178 53.83 23.05 -15.69
CA LYS A 178 52.55 23.58 -15.18
C LYS A 178 51.54 23.67 -16.33
N ALA A 179 50.35 23.13 -16.12
CA ALA A 179 49.20 23.42 -16.98
C ALA A 179 48.62 24.79 -16.60
N ASP A 180 47.94 25.48 -17.52
CA ASP A 180 47.43 26.86 -17.36
C ASP A 180 46.31 27.04 -16.31
N VAL A 181 46.07 26.05 -15.44
CA VAL A 181 44.95 26.04 -14.47
C VAL A 181 45.47 25.74 -13.07
N MET A 182 45.24 26.70 -12.16
CA MET A 182 45.49 26.62 -10.73
C MET A 182 44.15 26.83 -10.03
N TRP A 183 43.79 25.95 -9.11
CA TRP A 183 42.53 25.99 -8.37
C TRP A 183 42.86 26.23 -6.90
N SER A 184 42.30 27.25 -6.23
CA SER A 184 42.42 27.43 -4.78
C SER A 184 41.04 27.58 -4.14
N SER A 185 40.88 27.12 -2.90
CA SER A 185 39.67 27.38 -2.09
C SER A 185 39.42 28.89 -1.85
N ALA A 186 40.38 29.74 -2.19
CA ALA A 186 40.26 31.20 -2.13
C ALA A 186 40.05 31.87 -3.52
N GLU A 187 40.31 31.18 -4.63
CA GLU A 187 39.99 31.65 -5.99
C GLU A 187 38.71 30.99 -6.49
N LYS A 188 37.61 31.72 -6.24
CA LYS A 188 36.26 31.53 -6.78
C LYS A 188 36.24 30.98 -8.23
N GLY A 189 35.89 29.70 -8.37
CA GLY A 189 34.65 29.41 -9.09
C GLY A 189 33.52 29.75 -8.12
N GLU A 190 32.57 30.60 -8.51
CA GLU A 190 31.35 30.67 -7.72
C GLU A 190 30.70 29.29 -7.81
N PRO A 191 30.20 28.71 -6.70
CA PRO A 191 29.56 27.40 -6.76
C PRO A 191 28.49 27.42 -7.85
N GLU A 192 28.29 26.28 -8.52
CA GLU A 192 27.16 26.15 -9.43
C GLU A 192 25.90 26.30 -8.59
N LEU A 193 25.14 27.36 -8.88
CA LEU A 193 23.93 27.73 -8.17
C LEU A 193 22.79 27.82 -9.17
N TYR A 194 21.62 27.39 -8.75
CA TYR A 194 20.40 27.83 -9.39
C TYR A 194 20.29 29.35 -9.35
N THR A 195 19.73 29.92 -10.40
CA THR A 195 19.22 31.30 -10.33
C THR A 195 18.10 31.40 -9.29
N GLU A 196 17.81 32.60 -8.78
CA GLU A 196 16.71 32.80 -7.81
C GLU A 196 15.36 32.27 -8.34
N GLU A 197 15.11 32.38 -9.65
CA GLU A 197 13.89 31.89 -10.30
C GLU A 197 13.86 30.35 -10.41
N GLU A 198 15.00 29.72 -10.75
CA GLU A 198 15.12 28.26 -10.79
C GLU A 198 15.02 27.65 -9.38
N MET A 199 15.70 28.26 -8.39
CA MET A 199 15.65 27.82 -6.99
C MET A 199 14.22 27.89 -6.44
N SER A 200 13.50 28.97 -6.75
CA SER A 200 12.08 29.12 -6.39
C SER A 200 11.20 28.07 -7.07
N ALA A 201 11.48 27.71 -8.33
CA ALA A 201 10.75 26.64 -9.03
C ALA A 201 10.99 25.27 -8.40
N VAL A 202 12.24 24.95 -8.04
CA VAL A 202 12.60 23.71 -7.35
C VAL A 202 12.00 23.66 -5.94
N GLU A 203 12.09 24.74 -5.16
CA GLU A 203 11.46 24.84 -3.84
C GLU A 203 9.94 24.62 -3.91
N GLN A 204 9.27 25.23 -4.88
CA GLN A 204 7.83 25.07 -5.06
C GLN A 204 7.46 23.65 -5.51
N HIS A 205 8.28 23.03 -6.37
CA HIS A 205 8.11 21.63 -6.77
C HIS A 205 8.23 20.70 -5.56
N ILE A 206 9.26 20.89 -4.72
CA ILE A 206 9.42 20.10 -3.50
C ILE A 206 8.19 20.24 -2.59
N LYS A 207 7.65 21.45 -2.42
CA LYS A 207 6.44 21.67 -1.60
C LYS A 207 5.20 21.00 -2.18
N ASN A 208 5.03 21.05 -3.50
CA ASN A 208 3.86 20.45 -4.15
C ASN A 208 3.94 18.92 -4.19
N THR A 209 5.14 18.35 -4.37
CA THR A 209 5.34 16.91 -4.55
C THR A 209 5.57 16.17 -3.23
N PHE A 210 6.40 16.72 -2.34
CA PHE A 210 6.76 16.08 -1.08
C PHE A 210 6.12 16.76 0.14
N GLY A 211 5.72 18.03 0.05
CA GLY A 211 5.08 18.76 1.16
C GLY A 211 5.91 19.91 1.72
N ASP A 212 5.28 20.70 2.60
CA ASP A 212 5.88 21.90 3.19
C ASP A 212 7.08 21.58 4.10
N PHE A 213 8.14 22.38 4.00
CA PHE A 213 9.32 22.29 4.86
C PHE A 213 9.73 23.66 5.40
N GLU A 214 10.09 23.70 6.68
CA GLU A 214 10.62 24.90 7.34
C GLU A 214 12.11 24.75 7.72
N ASN A 215 12.58 23.51 7.86
CA ASN A 215 13.93 23.20 8.28
C ASN A 215 14.78 22.79 7.07
N VAL A 216 15.96 23.40 6.96
CA VAL A 216 16.93 23.11 5.91
C VAL A 216 18.30 22.92 6.56
N PHE A 217 18.97 21.82 6.24
CA PHE A 217 20.38 21.67 6.58
C PHE A 217 21.22 22.39 5.54
N HIS A 218 21.63 23.61 5.89
CA HIS A 218 22.45 24.43 4.99
C HIS A 218 23.86 23.90 4.86
N GLU A 219 24.36 23.87 3.63
CA GLU A 219 25.76 23.56 3.39
C GLU A 219 26.64 24.75 3.77
N LEU A 220 27.50 24.57 4.78
CA LEU A 220 28.33 25.64 5.32
C LEU A 220 29.52 26.01 4.41
N VAL A 221 29.99 25.05 3.60
CA VAL A 221 31.12 25.20 2.68
C VAL A 221 30.76 24.50 1.37
N SER A 222 30.66 25.27 0.29
CA SER A 222 30.26 24.78 -1.03
C SER A 222 31.40 24.96 -2.02
N PRO A 223 32.28 23.95 -2.16
CA PRO A 223 33.45 24.03 -3.02
C PRO A 223 33.12 23.87 -4.51
N ASP A 224 31.96 23.31 -4.84
CA ASP A 224 31.55 22.89 -6.19
C ASP A 224 30.10 23.31 -6.49
N ILE A 225 29.14 22.67 -5.83
CA ILE A 225 27.71 22.98 -5.79
C ILE A 225 27.35 23.36 -4.36
N HIS A 226 26.24 24.09 -4.21
CA HIS A 226 25.62 24.33 -2.90
C HIS A 226 24.44 23.39 -2.72
N VAL A 227 24.63 22.32 -1.94
CA VAL A 227 23.58 21.30 -1.71
C VAL A 227 23.00 21.45 -0.33
N ASP A 228 21.85 22.09 -0.28
CA ASP A 228 21.01 22.11 0.91
C ASP A 228 20.17 20.84 0.99
N ILE A 229 19.83 20.42 2.21
CA ILE A 229 18.89 19.31 2.43
C ILE A 229 17.62 19.87 3.05
N CYS A 230 16.55 19.89 2.27
CA CYS A 230 15.21 20.25 2.70
C CYS A 230 14.65 19.10 3.56
N VAL A 231 14.18 19.43 4.77
CA VAL A 231 13.62 18.46 5.71
C VAL A 231 12.10 18.61 5.71
N VAL A 232 11.44 17.77 4.94
CA VAL A 232 9.97 17.72 4.93
C VAL A 232 9.52 16.82 6.09
N PRO A 233 8.80 17.35 7.10
CA PRO A 233 8.36 16.57 8.24
C PRO A 233 7.24 15.57 7.87
N PRO A 234 6.99 14.57 8.73
CA PRO A 234 5.79 13.75 8.64
C PRO A 234 4.52 14.60 8.69
N SER A 235 3.48 14.17 7.96
CA SER A 235 2.13 14.74 7.96
C SER A 235 1.10 13.66 8.31
N GLU A 236 -0.18 14.01 8.45
CA GLU A 236 -1.25 13.03 8.69
C GLU A 236 -1.39 11.98 7.57
N GLU A 237 -1.06 12.37 6.34
CA GLU A 237 -1.10 11.50 5.15
C GLU A 237 0.22 10.76 4.91
N ARG A 238 1.32 11.19 5.54
CA ARG A 238 2.68 10.69 5.30
C ARG A 238 3.50 10.59 6.60
N ASP A 239 3.55 9.41 7.21
CA ASP A 239 4.22 9.18 8.49
C ASP A 239 5.73 8.93 8.37
N TYR A 240 6.43 9.74 7.57
CA TYR A 240 7.89 9.69 7.43
C TYR A 240 8.44 11.07 7.07
N TYR A 241 9.69 11.32 7.45
CA TYR A 241 10.45 12.46 6.94
C TYR A 241 10.84 12.19 5.49
N THR A 242 10.80 13.21 4.65
CA THR A 242 11.49 13.17 3.36
C THR A 242 12.60 14.20 3.36
N LEU A 243 13.83 13.73 3.19
CA LEU A 243 14.99 14.58 2.99
C LEU A 243 15.21 14.72 1.49
N VAL A 244 15.17 15.95 0.98
CA VAL A 244 15.32 16.24 -0.45
C VAL A 244 16.52 17.16 -0.65
N THR A 245 17.40 16.83 -1.58
CA THR A 245 18.47 17.75 -1.97
C THR A 245 17.87 18.95 -2.70
N MET A 246 18.47 20.11 -2.49
CA MET A 246 18.15 21.32 -3.24
C MET A 246 19.46 22.00 -3.60
N GLY A 247 19.76 22.02 -4.90
CA GLY A 247 20.98 22.59 -5.46
C GLY A 247 21.90 21.57 -6.13
N MET A 248 21.60 20.26 -6.05
CA MET A 248 22.34 19.26 -6.83
C MET A 248 22.14 19.49 -8.32
N GLY A 249 20.91 19.77 -8.76
CA GLY A 249 20.60 19.94 -10.18
C GLY A 249 21.03 21.30 -10.74
N ALA A 250 21.71 22.14 -9.96
CA ALA A 250 22.42 23.30 -10.48
C ALA A 250 23.55 22.86 -11.43
N HIS A 251 24.17 21.72 -11.10
CA HIS A 251 25.17 21.10 -11.96
C HIS A 251 24.52 20.32 -13.11
N ARG A 252 25.02 20.56 -14.32
CA ARG A 252 24.62 19.79 -15.51
C ARG A 252 25.53 18.56 -15.63
N MET A 253 24.94 17.39 -15.36
CA MET A 253 25.58 16.09 -15.45
C MET A 253 25.99 15.75 -16.89
N ASN A 254 27.03 14.94 -17.02
CA ASN A 254 27.56 14.51 -18.32
C ASN A 254 26.76 13.32 -18.87
N VAL A 255 25.61 13.61 -19.48
CA VAL A 255 24.72 12.63 -20.09
C VAL A 255 25.15 12.35 -21.54
N PRO A 256 25.25 11.07 -21.96
CA PRO A 256 25.55 10.70 -23.34
C PRO A 256 24.58 11.35 -24.35
N GLU A 257 25.09 11.79 -25.51
CA GLU A 257 24.28 12.49 -26.53
C GLU A 257 23.08 11.67 -27.00
N GLU A 258 23.17 10.34 -26.97
CA GLU A 258 22.09 9.42 -27.33
C GLU A 258 20.89 9.49 -26.37
N LEU A 259 21.10 9.98 -25.15
CA LEU A 259 20.08 10.13 -24.13
C LEU A 259 19.57 11.56 -23.98
N ALA A 260 20.04 12.49 -24.81
CA ALA A 260 19.66 13.90 -24.76
C ALA A 260 18.14 14.13 -24.96
N GLU A 261 17.42 13.19 -25.58
CA GLU A 261 15.96 13.26 -25.72
C GLU A 261 15.21 13.12 -24.38
N TYR A 262 15.82 12.45 -23.39
CA TYR A 262 15.24 12.18 -22.08
C TYR A 262 15.52 13.28 -21.04
N LYS A 263 16.30 14.31 -21.40
CA LYS A 263 16.59 15.49 -20.56
C LYS A 263 17.09 15.15 -19.14
N LEU A 264 18.06 14.25 -19.05
CA LEU A 264 18.58 13.69 -17.79
C LEU A 264 19.72 14.52 -17.20
N GLU A 265 19.98 15.73 -17.73
CA GLU A 265 21.19 16.49 -17.40
C GLU A 265 21.16 17.09 -15.99
N ARG A 266 20.01 17.14 -15.32
CA ARG A 266 19.86 17.69 -13.97
C ARG A 266 19.03 16.75 -13.11
N ALA A 267 19.43 16.60 -11.85
CA ALA A 267 18.71 15.77 -10.90
C ALA A 267 18.79 16.30 -9.46
N GLU A 268 17.76 15.98 -8.68
CA GLU A 268 17.70 16.08 -7.22
C GLU A 268 17.39 14.69 -6.64
N LEU A 269 17.76 14.47 -5.38
CA LEU A 269 17.65 13.20 -4.67
C LEU A 269 16.73 13.34 -3.46
N ALA A 270 15.91 12.31 -3.22
CA ALA A 270 15.06 12.20 -2.04
C ALA A 270 15.35 10.90 -1.28
N ILE A 271 15.27 10.93 0.05
CA ILE A 271 15.29 9.72 0.89
C ILE A 271 14.23 9.83 2.00
N ALA A 272 13.49 8.75 2.23
CA ALA A 272 12.42 8.69 3.21
C ALA A 272 12.93 8.06 4.52
N LEU A 273 12.79 8.75 5.64
CA LEU A 273 13.24 8.30 6.97
C LEU A 273 12.06 8.16 7.93
N PRO A 274 12.05 7.18 8.84
CA PRO A 274 10.94 6.97 9.75
C PRO A 274 10.76 8.18 10.70
N PRO A 275 9.55 8.38 11.25
CA PRO A 275 9.18 9.60 11.99
C PRO A 275 9.91 9.71 13.33
N ASP A 276 10.51 8.61 13.82
CA ASP A 276 11.32 8.60 15.03
C ASP A 276 12.82 8.87 14.79
N TRP A 277 13.25 9.03 13.52
CA TRP A 277 14.63 9.34 13.16
C TRP A 277 15.09 10.65 13.78
N LYS A 278 16.26 10.66 14.42
CA LYS A 278 16.76 11.83 15.15
C LYS A 278 17.51 12.77 14.21
N LEU A 279 16.92 13.95 13.94
CA LEU A 279 17.50 15.00 13.09
C LEU A 279 17.97 16.24 13.88
N ASP A 280 18.03 16.16 15.21
CA ASP A 280 18.55 17.26 16.04
C ASP A 280 20.09 17.36 15.98
N GLY A 281 20.62 18.56 16.21
CA GLY A 281 22.04 18.84 16.03
C GLY A 281 23.01 18.05 16.94
N GLU A 282 22.56 17.48 18.06
CA GLU A 282 23.40 16.59 18.86
C GLU A 282 23.45 15.18 18.26
N SER A 283 22.29 14.65 17.85
CA SER A 283 22.20 13.34 17.18
C SER A 283 22.95 13.29 15.84
N MET A 284 23.01 14.41 15.11
CA MET A 284 23.78 14.55 13.86
C MET A 284 25.31 14.39 14.00
N LYS A 285 25.85 14.33 15.23
CA LYS A 285 27.26 14.01 15.47
C LYS A 285 27.55 12.51 15.46
N GLU A 286 26.51 11.67 15.44
CA GLU A 286 26.62 10.21 15.47
C GLU A 286 26.28 9.61 14.11
N GLU A 287 27.17 8.76 13.57
CA GLU A 287 27.03 8.20 12.21
C GLU A 287 25.72 7.42 12.02
N ARG A 288 25.23 6.73 13.06
CA ARG A 288 23.96 5.98 13.05
C ARG A 288 22.74 6.80 12.64
N TRP A 289 22.77 8.13 12.85
CA TRP A 289 21.70 9.05 12.47
C TRP A 289 22.07 9.89 11.24
N TYR A 290 23.36 10.19 11.06
CA TYR A 290 23.85 11.09 10.02
C TYR A 290 23.99 10.42 8.65
N TRP A 291 24.21 9.10 8.59
CA TRP A 291 24.56 8.42 7.34
C TRP A 291 23.59 8.65 6.16
N PRO A 292 22.25 8.85 6.31
CA PRO A 292 21.39 9.13 5.16
C PRO A 292 21.68 10.50 4.54
N ILE A 293 22.00 11.51 5.36
CA ILE A 293 22.43 12.84 4.89
C ILE A 293 23.80 12.73 4.23
N GLY A 294 24.70 11.95 4.82
CA GLY A 294 26.00 11.65 4.22
C GLY A 294 25.85 10.99 2.84
N LEU A 295 24.96 10.01 2.71
CA LEU A 295 24.64 9.32 1.47
C LEU A 295 24.14 10.29 0.39
N LEU A 296 23.15 11.14 0.70
CA LEU A 296 22.66 12.15 -0.25
C LEU A 296 23.79 13.08 -0.72
N LYS A 297 24.63 13.57 0.20
CA LYS A 297 25.75 14.47 -0.15
C LYS A 297 26.83 13.80 -1.01
N VAL A 298 27.09 12.51 -0.77
CA VAL A 298 28.03 11.73 -1.60
C VAL A 298 27.46 11.55 -3.00
N LEU A 299 26.20 11.15 -3.12
CA LEU A 299 25.53 10.96 -4.42
C LEU A 299 25.44 12.28 -5.20
N ALA A 300 25.11 13.39 -4.54
CA ALA A 300 25.01 14.70 -5.18
C ALA A 300 26.31 15.18 -5.85
N ARG A 301 27.47 14.73 -5.35
CA ARG A 301 28.80 15.07 -5.89
C ARG A 301 29.39 14.01 -6.80
N LEU A 302 28.74 12.86 -6.94
CA LEU A 302 29.21 11.76 -7.77
C LEU A 302 29.30 12.17 -9.26
N PRO A 303 28.32 12.90 -9.84
CA PRO A 303 28.42 13.42 -11.21
C PRO A 303 29.62 14.34 -11.43
N ILE A 304 29.91 15.23 -10.47
CA ILE A 304 31.01 16.20 -10.56
C ILE A 304 32.36 15.52 -10.42
N SER A 305 32.50 14.66 -9.40
CA SER A 305 33.78 14.03 -9.06
C SER A 305 34.25 13.01 -10.10
N ASN A 306 33.32 12.40 -10.85
CA ASN A 306 33.61 11.38 -11.84
C ASN A 306 33.22 11.78 -13.27
N ASP A 307 32.78 13.02 -13.49
CA ASP A 307 32.32 13.54 -14.79
C ASP A 307 31.28 12.61 -15.45
N THR A 308 30.23 12.30 -14.69
CA THR A 308 29.22 11.28 -15.02
C THR A 308 27.78 11.79 -14.80
N TRP A 309 26.80 10.89 -14.92
CA TRP A 309 25.38 11.18 -14.72
C TRP A 309 24.68 10.08 -13.91
N MET A 310 23.53 10.41 -13.36
CA MET A 310 22.70 9.48 -12.58
C MET A 310 21.28 9.43 -13.13
N GLY A 311 20.68 8.24 -13.08
CA GLY A 311 19.33 8.01 -13.58
C GLY A 311 18.66 6.81 -12.90
N TRP A 312 17.42 6.55 -13.28
CA TRP A 312 16.64 5.43 -12.77
C TRP A 312 17.38 4.09 -12.89
N GLY A 313 17.34 3.27 -11.84
CA GLY A 313 18.00 1.96 -11.77
C GLY A 313 19.51 2.01 -11.58
N HIS A 314 20.14 3.19 -11.52
CA HIS A 314 21.55 3.31 -11.17
C HIS A 314 21.76 2.94 -9.70
N THR A 315 22.91 2.32 -9.42
CA THR A 315 23.27 1.82 -8.10
C THR A 315 24.60 2.39 -7.64
N MET A 316 24.73 2.67 -6.35
CA MET A 316 25.98 3.07 -5.70
C MET A 316 26.35 2.04 -4.64
N ASP A 317 27.60 1.58 -4.67
CA ASP A 317 28.15 0.62 -3.72
C ASP A 317 29.15 1.31 -2.77
N LYS A 318 28.84 1.37 -1.47
CA LYS A 318 29.76 1.89 -0.44
C LYS A 318 30.79 0.84 -0.01
N GLN A 319 30.63 -0.44 -0.37
CA GLN A 319 31.45 -1.60 0.03
C GLN A 319 31.48 -1.94 1.53
N SER A 320 31.11 -0.98 2.37
CA SER A 320 31.03 -1.09 3.81
C SER A 320 29.66 -0.61 4.29
N PRO A 321 29.18 -1.08 5.46
CA PRO A 321 27.91 -0.62 5.98
C PRO A 321 27.84 0.90 6.15
N PHE A 322 26.64 1.47 6.00
CA PHE A 322 26.44 2.91 6.16
C PHE A 322 26.77 3.39 7.57
N ALA A 323 26.42 2.60 8.59
CA ALA A 323 26.74 2.83 10.00
C ALA A 323 26.87 1.49 10.75
N GLU A 324 27.40 1.50 11.98
CA GLU A 324 27.61 0.28 12.79
C GLU A 324 26.31 -0.49 13.13
N ASN A 325 25.15 0.17 13.08
CA ASN A 325 23.84 -0.38 13.46
C ASN A 325 23.02 -0.93 12.29
N THR A 326 23.60 -1.02 11.09
CA THR A 326 22.96 -1.57 9.89
C THR A 326 23.97 -2.35 9.06
N THR A 327 23.50 -3.24 8.20
CA THR A 327 24.31 -3.92 7.18
C THR A 327 24.02 -3.38 5.78
N LEU A 328 23.10 -2.42 5.63
CA LEU A 328 22.87 -1.69 4.38
C LEU A 328 24.18 -1.03 3.94
N CYS A 329 24.59 -1.25 2.69
CA CYS A 329 25.90 -0.84 2.18
C CYS A 329 25.89 -0.36 0.74
N ALA A 330 24.73 -0.34 0.09
CA ALA A 330 24.55 0.13 -1.28
C ALA A 330 23.27 0.97 -1.38
N ALA A 331 23.02 1.58 -2.52
CA ALA A 331 21.77 2.28 -2.80
C ALA A 331 21.36 2.14 -4.27
N ILE A 332 20.07 2.18 -4.56
CA ILE A 332 19.49 2.25 -5.91
C ILE A 332 18.65 3.52 -6.06
N LEU A 333 18.62 4.07 -7.28
CA LEU A 333 17.78 5.20 -7.65
C LEU A 333 16.49 4.72 -8.32
N THR A 334 15.35 5.21 -7.87
CA THR A 334 14.04 4.97 -8.49
C THR A 334 13.22 6.27 -8.54
N GLY A 335 12.01 6.24 -9.10
CA GLY A 335 11.09 7.38 -9.05
C GLY A 335 10.64 7.66 -7.61
N PRO A 336 10.24 8.90 -7.26
CA PRO A 336 9.60 9.22 -5.99
C PRO A 336 8.43 8.27 -5.71
N GLN A 337 8.44 7.64 -4.53
CA GLN A 337 7.34 6.78 -4.06
C GLN A 337 6.50 7.53 -3.02
N GLY A 338 5.19 7.27 -3.01
CA GLY A 338 4.25 7.94 -2.10
C GLY A 338 3.94 9.39 -2.46
N THR A 339 4.00 9.75 -3.75
CA THR A 339 3.67 11.08 -4.30
C THR A 339 2.66 10.95 -5.44
N GLU A 340 1.92 12.02 -5.77
CA GLU A 340 1.02 12.05 -6.94
C GLU A 340 1.79 11.86 -8.27
N GLU A 341 1.14 11.29 -9.31
CA GLU A 341 1.71 11.12 -10.65
C GLU A 341 2.20 12.47 -11.22
N GLY A 342 3.44 12.51 -11.73
CA GLY A 342 4.06 13.70 -12.30
C GLY A 342 5.04 14.45 -11.37
N GLY A 343 5.32 13.92 -10.18
CA GLY A 343 6.31 14.45 -9.23
C GLY A 343 7.77 14.21 -9.62
N GLU A 344 8.04 13.39 -10.64
CA GLU A 344 9.37 12.94 -11.05
C GLU A 344 10.19 14.05 -11.72
N VAL A 345 9.55 15.10 -12.25
CA VAL A 345 10.20 16.12 -13.08
C VAL A 345 9.75 17.53 -12.72
N CYS A 346 10.70 18.38 -12.35
CA CYS A 346 10.48 19.83 -12.22
C CYS A 346 10.91 20.55 -13.50
N THR A 347 9.98 21.31 -14.11
CA THR A 347 10.31 22.18 -15.25
C THR A 347 10.79 23.54 -14.76
N LEU A 348 12.02 23.91 -15.12
CA LEU A 348 12.61 25.20 -14.78
C LEU A 348 12.08 26.33 -15.69
N PRO A 349 12.21 27.61 -15.29
CA PRO A 349 11.79 28.75 -16.11
C PRO A 349 12.45 28.81 -17.50
N SER A 350 13.64 28.21 -17.66
CA SER A 350 14.35 28.08 -18.93
C SER A 350 13.72 27.03 -19.88
N GLY A 351 12.83 26.18 -19.38
CA GLY A 351 12.28 25.01 -20.08
C GLY A 351 13.14 23.74 -19.97
N GLU A 352 14.25 23.81 -19.23
CA GLU A 352 15.03 22.63 -18.82
C GLU A 352 14.32 21.85 -17.71
N GLU A 353 14.66 20.57 -17.56
CA GLU A 353 14.01 19.67 -16.61
C GLU A 353 15.01 19.22 -15.54
N VAL A 354 14.52 19.08 -14.29
CA VAL A 354 15.26 18.54 -13.16
C VAL A 354 14.53 17.28 -12.70
N ASN A 355 15.21 16.14 -12.77
CA ASN A 355 14.66 14.83 -12.42
C ASN A 355 14.79 14.56 -10.93
N PHE A 356 13.74 14.07 -10.27
CA PHE A 356 13.78 13.68 -8.87
C PHE A 356 13.92 12.17 -8.75
N TYR A 357 14.95 11.72 -8.04
CA TYR A 357 15.16 10.29 -7.78
C TYR A 357 15.10 9.96 -6.29
N GLN A 358 14.31 8.96 -5.95
CA GLN A 358 14.29 8.37 -4.62
C GLN A 358 15.49 7.43 -4.45
N VAL A 359 16.23 7.61 -3.37
CA VAL A 359 17.36 6.79 -2.96
C VAL A 359 16.85 5.69 -2.02
N ILE A 360 16.99 4.43 -2.43
CA ILE A 360 16.64 3.26 -1.62
C ILE A 360 17.93 2.55 -1.18
N PRO A 361 18.26 2.51 0.13
CA PRO A 361 19.40 1.76 0.63
C PRO A 361 19.20 0.26 0.47
N LEU A 362 20.25 -0.43 0.03
CA LEU A 362 20.29 -1.86 -0.26
C LEU A 362 21.31 -2.60 0.60
N TYR A 363 21.01 -3.87 0.86
CA TYR A 363 22.00 -4.85 1.29
C TYR A 363 22.93 -5.24 0.12
N ARG A 364 24.01 -5.94 0.46
CA ARG A 364 24.97 -6.46 -0.52
C ARG A 364 24.27 -7.38 -1.52
N ASP A 365 23.50 -8.32 -0.99
CA ASP A 365 22.93 -9.42 -1.77
C ASP A 365 21.82 -8.90 -2.69
N GLU A 366 21.04 -7.91 -2.24
CA GLU A 366 20.07 -7.19 -3.08
C GLU A 366 20.73 -6.46 -4.26
N MET A 367 21.86 -5.78 -4.02
CA MET A 367 22.59 -5.12 -5.10
C MET A 367 23.15 -6.15 -6.09
N GLU A 368 23.70 -7.26 -5.61
CA GLU A 368 24.18 -8.36 -6.45
C GLU A 368 23.03 -9.01 -7.24
N TYR A 369 21.86 -9.17 -6.63
CA TYR A 369 20.65 -9.66 -7.26
C TYR A 369 20.19 -8.73 -8.39
N LYS A 370 20.19 -7.41 -8.18
CA LYS A 370 19.93 -6.45 -9.26
C LYS A 370 20.92 -6.56 -10.40
N LEU A 371 22.19 -6.80 -10.10
CA LEU A 371 23.22 -6.99 -11.13
C LEU A 371 23.00 -8.28 -11.94
N SER A 372 22.39 -9.32 -11.35
CA SER A 372 22.03 -10.55 -12.07
C SER A 372 20.67 -10.52 -12.78
N SER A 373 19.69 -9.78 -12.25
CA SER A 373 18.26 -9.92 -12.61
C SER A 373 17.60 -8.65 -13.16
N SER A 374 18.27 -7.48 -13.08
CA SER A 374 17.82 -6.11 -13.45
C SER A 374 17.24 -5.26 -12.30
N ALA A 375 17.16 -3.94 -12.55
CA ALA A 375 16.63 -2.98 -11.59
C ALA A 375 15.13 -3.12 -11.36
N GLY A 376 14.34 -3.41 -12.40
CA GLY A 376 12.88 -3.55 -12.28
C GLY A 376 12.51 -4.69 -11.34
N VAL A 377 13.09 -5.87 -11.57
CA VAL A 377 12.85 -7.07 -10.75
C VAL A 377 13.24 -6.86 -9.29
N LEU A 378 14.36 -6.17 -9.01
CA LEU A 378 14.70 -5.84 -7.63
C LEU A 378 13.68 -4.86 -7.02
N LEU A 379 13.26 -3.83 -7.78
CA LEU A 379 12.35 -2.82 -7.26
C LEU A 379 10.98 -3.42 -6.91
N GLU A 380 10.45 -4.33 -7.72
CA GLU A 380 9.23 -5.11 -7.40
C GLU A 380 9.39 -5.87 -6.08
N ARG A 381 10.53 -6.53 -5.86
CA ARG A 381 10.80 -7.19 -4.57
C ARG A 381 10.91 -6.20 -3.41
N LEU A 382 11.49 -5.02 -3.62
CA LEU A 382 11.62 -4.01 -2.58
C LEU A 382 10.27 -3.41 -2.15
N GLU A 383 9.22 -3.52 -2.97
CA GLU A 383 7.85 -3.17 -2.56
C GLU A 383 7.38 -4.03 -1.36
N THR A 384 7.92 -5.24 -1.19
CA THR A 384 7.62 -6.11 -0.04
C THR A 384 8.04 -5.52 1.31
N VAL A 385 9.10 -4.71 1.33
CA VAL A 385 9.69 -4.15 2.57
C VAL A 385 9.47 -2.65 2.72
N GLY A 386 8.94 -1.98 1.69
CA GLY A 386 8.68 -0.54 1.67
C GLY A 386 9.91 0.32 1.39
N PHE A 387 9.68 1.58 0.97
CA PHE A 387 10.75 2.51 0.59
C PHE A 387 11.27 3.42 1.72
N VAL A 388 10.59 3.42 2.88
CA VAL A 388 11.05 4.14 4.07
C VAL A 388 12.23 3.39 4.67
N VAL A 389 13.32 4.11 4.97
CA VAL A 389 14.56 3.51 5.46
C VAL A 389 14.34 2.81 6.80
N ASP A 390 14.39 1.49 6.80
CA ASP A 390 14.52 0.68 8.01
C ASP A 390 15.89 -0.02 8.04
N PRO A 391 16.81 0.40 8.94
CA PRO A 391 18.13 -0.21 9.11
C PRO A 391 18.13 -1.72 9.42
N LYS A 392 16.97 -2.29 9.78
CA LYS A 392 16.77 -3.67 10.22
C LYS A 392 15.72 -4.42 9.41
N ARG A 393 15.26 -3.88 8.27
CA ARG A 393 14.34 -4.62 7.38
C ARG A 393 14.97 -5.95 6.94
N PRO A 394 14.19 -7.00 6.66
CA PRO A 394 14.75 -8.22 6.07
C PRO A 394 15.38 -7.92 4.69
N ASP A 395 16.35 -8.73 4.32
CA ASP A 395 16.92 -8.75 2.97
C ASP A 395 15.91 -9.40 2.02
N VAL A 396 15.53 -8.74 0.93
CA VAL A 396 14.51 -9.26 0.01
C VAL A 396 14.98 -10.48 -0.80
N THR A 397 16.27 -10.80 -0.74
CA THR A 397 16.84 -12.01 -1.34
C THR A 397 16.80 -13.22 -0.41
N ASP A 398 16.60 -12.99 0.90
CA ASP A 398 16.39 -14.06 1.90
C ASP A 398 14.91 -14.47 2.00
N LEU A 399 14.01 -13.71 1.37
CA LEU A 399 12.60 -14.08 1.26
C LEU A 399 12.47 -15.26 0.29
N GLU A 400 11.93 -16.39 0.75
CA GLU A 400 11.80 -17.60 -0.07
C GLU A 400 10.94 -17.33 -1.32
N ASP A 401 11.52 -17.59 -2.49
CA ASP A 401 10.82 -17.53 -3.77
C ASP A 401 9.70 -18.59 -3.78
N TRP A 402 8.46 -18.13 -3.60
CA TRP A 402 7.31 -18.78 -4.20
C TRP A 402 7.35 -18.33 -5.65
N GLU A 403 8.08 -19.08 -6.50
CA GLU A 403 8.25 -18.74 -7.92
C GLU A 403 6.89 -18.37 -8.53
N GLU A 404 6.75 -17.09 -8.90
CA GLU A 404 5.88 -16.69 -9.99
C GLU A 404 6.45 -17.34 -11.24
N ASP A 405 6.03 -18.57 -11.54
CA ASP A 405 6.18 -19.10 -12.88
C ASP A 405 5.49 -18.09 -13.82
N GLU A 406 6.28 -17.41 -14.67
CA GLU A 406 5.81 -16.64 -15.84
C GLU A 406 5.17 -17.56 -16.90
N ALA A 407 4.31 -18.48 -16.46
CA ALA A 407 3.37 -19.22 -17.27
C ALA A 407 2.00 -18.57 -17.05
N GLU A 408 1.50 -17.88 -18.08
CA GLU A 408 0.14 -17.34 -18.22
C GLU A 408 -0.95 -18.14 -17.47
N THR A 409 -1.09 -17.93 -16.17
CA THR A 409 -2.28 -18.24 -15.38
C THR A 409 -2.44 -17.13 -14.35
N ASP A 410 -3.62 -16.52 -14.32
CA ASP A 410 -4.11 -15.52 -13.34
C ASP A 410 -4.09 -16.01 -11.86
N SER A 411 -3.26 -16.99 -11.47
CA SER A 411 -3.61 -17.91 -10.39
C SER A 411 -2.88 -17.76 -9.05
N ASN A 412 -1.97 -16.78 -8.88
CA ASN A 412 -1.34 -16.50 -7.58
C ASN A 412 -1.62 -15.08 -7.07
N TRP A 413 -2.77 -14.88 -6.43
CA TRP A 413 -3.16 -13.59 -5.84
C TRP A 413 -3.08 -13.64 -4.32
N VAL A 414 -2.76 -12.50 -3.70
CA VAL A 414 -2.61 -12.36 -2.23
C VAL A 414 -3.99 -12.21 -1.58
N LEU A 415 -4.29 -13.09 -0.62
CA LEU A 415 -5.52 -13.07 0.18
C LEU A 415 -5.43 -12.06 1.32
N ASP A 416 -4.31 -12.07 2.06
CA ASP A 416 -4.09 -11.24 3.24
C ASP A 416 -2.59 -10.99 3.45
N ASP A 417 -2.27 -9.85 4.06
CA ASP A 417 -0.92 -9.35 4.19
C ASP A 417 -0.69 -8.67 5.54
N ALA A 418 0.22 -9.25 6.34
CA ALA A 418 0.58 -8.72 7.65
C ALA A 418 1.12 -7.30 7.61
N ARG A 419 1.68 -6.81 6.49
CA ARG A 419 2.29 -5.49 6.38
C ARG A 419 1.30 -4.39 6.74
N GLN A 420 0.06 -4.49 6.25
CA GLN A 420 -0.98 -3.50 6.54
C GLN A 420 -1.34 -3.48 8.04
N HIS A 421 -1.44 -4.66 8.66
CA HIS A 421 -1.74 -4.80 10.08
C HIS A 421 -0.60 -4.29 10.96
N LEU A 422 0.65 -4.62 10.62
CA LEU A 422 1.87 -4.15 11.31
C LEU A 422 2.02 -2.63 11.22
N GLU A 423 1.79 -2.06 10.03
CA GLU A 423 1.79 -0.60 9.85
C GLU A 423 0.76 0.05 10.78
N ARG A 424 -0.48 -0.46 10.83
CA ARG A 424 -1.53 0.04 11.71
C ARG A 424 -1.15 -0.06 13.19
N ILE A 425 -0.57 -1.19 13.63
CA ILE A 425 -0.09 -1.38 15.02
C ILE A 425 0.93 -0.29 15.39
N ARG A 426 1.92 -0.07 14.52
CA ARG A 426 3.01 0.89 14.74
C ARG A 426 2.51 2.34 14.66
N ARG A 427 1.83 2.70 13.57
CA ARG A 427 1.26 4.03 13.30
C ARG A 427 0.29 4.47 14.39
N LYS A 428 -0.63 3.59 14.78
CA LYS A 428 -1.61 3.86 15.84
C LYS A 428 -1.05 3.57 17.24
N CYS A 429 0.23 3.20 17.41
CA CYS A 429 0.85 2.87 18.70
C CYS A 429 -0.04 1.97 19.57
N LEU A 430 -0.58 0.90 18.98
CA LEU A 430 -1.53 0.02 19.64
C LEU A 430 -0.82 -0.79 20.74
N PRO A 431 -1.41 -0.96 21.93
CA PRO A 431 -0.82 -1.75 23.01
C PRO A 431 -1.07 -3.25 22.80
N VAL A 432 -0.71 -3.77 21.63
CA VAL A 432 -0.76 -5.18 21.26
C VAL A 432 0.63 -5.64 20.80
N ASP A 433 0.89 -6.94 20.86
CA ASP A 433 2.13 -7.51 20.33
C ASP A 433 2.05 -7.55 18.79
N GLU A 434 3.16 -7.31 18.09
CA GLU A 434 3.19 -7.34 16.61
C GLU A 434 2.79 -8.71 16.05
N ILE A 435 2.92 -9.79 16.82
CA ILE A 435 2.43 -11.12 16.42
C ILE A 435 0.90 -11.14 16.19
N SER A 436 0.15 -10.20 16.76
CA SER A 436 -1.31 -10.09 16.52
C SER A 436 -1.63 -9.76 15.06
N ALA A 437 -0.71 -9.18 14.30
CA ALA A 437 -0.88 -8.92 12.86
C ALA A 437 -1.13 -10.19 12.04
N TYR A 438 -0.77 -11.36 12.58
CA TYR A 438 -0.87 -12.65 11.90
C TYR A 438 -2.08 -13.49 12.37
N ASN A 439 -2.88 -12.98 13.32
CA ASN A 439 -3.94 -13.77 13.97
C ASN A 439 -4.98 -14.30 12.96
N HIS A 440 -5.49 -13.46 12.07
CA HIS A 440 -6.57 -13.83 11.15
C HIS A 440 -6.08 -14.83 10.09
N MET A 441 -4.90 -14.55 9.52
CA MET A 441 -4.23 -15.48 8.62
C MET A 441 -4.00 -16.85 9.25
N ALA A 442 -3.54 -16.89 10.50
CA ALA A 442 -3.33 -18.14 11.22
C ALA A 442 -4.64 -18.91 11.47
N ILE A 443 -5.75 -18.21 11.74
CA ILE A 443 -7.08 -18.83 11.89
C ILE A 443 -7.54 -19.45 10.57
N TYR A 444 -7.45 -18.70 9.47
CA TYR A 444 -7.87 -19.17 8.16
C TYR A 444 -7.02 -20.34 7.69
N LEU A 445 -5.69 -20.20 7.73
CA LEU A 445 -4.76 -21.26 7.35
C LEU A 445 -4.98 -22.53 8.18
N ARG A 446 -5.16 -22.41 9.50
CA ARG A 446 -5.48 -23.55 10.35
C ARG A 446 -6.75 -24.25 9.90
N TRP A 447 -7.83 -23.50 9.64
CA TRP A 447 -9.09 -24.10 9.19
C TRP A 447 -8.94 -24.81 7.84
N CYS A 448 -8.25 -24.22 6.86
CA CYS A 448 -7.94 -24.89 5.59
C CYS A 448 -7.13 -26.19 5.78
N MET A 449 -6.17 -26.21 6.71
CA MET A 449 -5.42 -27.42 7.05
C MET A 449 -6.30 -28.49 7.72
N GLU A 450 -7.28 -28.11 8.56
CA GLU A 450 -8.23 -29.05 9.18
C GLU A 450 -9.26 -29.61 8.18
N GLN A 451 -9.57 -28.86 7.11
CA GLN A 451 -10.48 -29.27 6.03
C GLN A 451 -9.78 -29.97 4.84
N ASP A 452 -8.48 -30.24 4.94
CA ASP A 452 -7.66 -30.83 3.87
C ASP A 452 -7.68 -30.02 2.55
N LEU A 453 -7.76 -28.68 2.63
CA LEU A 453 -7.82 -27.76 1.47
C LEU A 453 -6.44 -27.23 0.99
N MET A 454 -5.35 -27.86 1.43
CA MET A 454 -3.99 -27.40 1.14
C MET A 454 -3.45 -28.03 -0.15
N SER A 455 -2.70 -27.26 -0.94
CA SER A 455 -2.14 -27.73 -2.21
C SER A 455 -1.11 -28.86 -1.99
N LEU A 456 -0.95 -29.74 -2.99
CA LEU A 456 0.08 -30.78 -2.93
C LEU A 456 1.48 -30.17 -2.80
N GLU A 457 1.73 -29.04 -3.46
CA GLU A 457 3.01 -28.34 -3.36
C GLU A 457 3.27 -27.83 -1.94
N PHE A 458 2.27 -27.21 -1.31
CA PHE A 458 2.35 -26.79 0.09
C PHE A 458 2.66 -27.97 1.02
N LEU A 459 1.94 -29.10 0.84
CA LEU A 459 2.14 -30.30 1.64
C LEU A 459 3.54 -30.90 1.44
N GLU A 460 4.12 -30.81 0.25
CA GLU A 460 5.47 -31.31 -0.04
C GLU A 460 6.56 -30.40 0.52
N ARG A 461 6.42 -29.07 0.39
CA ARG A 461 7.42 -28.07 0.82
C ARG A 461 7.40 -27.82 2.33
N CYS A 462 6.21 -27.81 2.93
CA CYS A 462 6.00 -27.46 4.34
C CYS A 462 5.64 -28.68 5.19
N TRP A 463 6.00 -29.91 4.77
CA TRP A 463 5.61 -31.15 5.43
C TRP A 463 5.96 -31.17 6.93
N ASP A 464 7.15 -30.71 7.31
CA ASP A 464 7.58 -30.70 8.72
C ASP A 464 6.62 -29.89 9.60
N MET A 465 6.15 -28.73 9.10
CA MET A 465 5.15 -27.92 9.78
C MET A 465 3.79 -28.63 9.79
N VAL A 466 3.37 -29.24 8.68
CA VAL A 466 2.09 -29.97 8.60
C VAL A 466 2.08 -31.16 9.58
N GLU A 467 3.19 -31.87 9.73
CA GLU A 467 3.32 -32.99 10.65
C GLU A 467 3.24 -32.55 12.12
N GLU A 468 3.93 -31.47 12.48
CA GLU A 468 3.83 -30.85 13.81
C GLU A 468 2.39 -30.39 14.09
N PHE A 469 1.77 -29.67 13.16
CA PHE A 469 0.38 -29.24 13.27
C PHE A 469 -0.58 -30.43 13.47
N ARG A 470 -0.46 -31.49 12.66
CA ARG A 470 -1.31 -32.68 12.77
C ARG A 470 -1.15 -33.42 14.11
N ALA A 471 0.00 -33.28 14.76
CA ALA A 471 0.24 -33.89 16.07
C ALA A 471 -0.46 -33.14 17.22
N ASP A 472 -0.56 -31.80 17.13
CA ASP A 472 -1.27 -30.95 18.11
C ASP A 472 -1.87 -29.70 17.45
N PRO A 473 -3.05 -29.81 16.79
CA PRO A 473 -3.66 -28.69 16.07
C PRO A 473 -3.96 -27.47 16.95
N SER A 474 -4.36 -27.71 18.21
CA SER A 474 -4.70 -26.64 19.16
C SER A 474 -3.49 -25.99 19.83
N GLY A 475 -2.38 -26.71 19.93
CA GLY A 475 -1.15 -26.23 20.58
C GLY A 475 -0.13 -25.63 19.61
N THR A 476 -0.28 -25.86 18.31
CA THR A 476 0.63 -25.37 17.27
C THR A 476 0.29 -23.93 16.89
N ASP A 477 1.23 -23.01 17.07
CA ASP A 477 1.08 -21.60 16.67
C ASP A 477 1.59 -21.40 15.25
N LEU A 478 0.69 -21.12 14.31
CA LEU A 478 1.02 -20.91 12.89
C LEU A 478 1.53 -19.49 12.59
N ARG A 479 1.42 -18.53 13.52
CA ARG A 479 1.81 -17.13 13.27
C ARG A 479 3.32 -16.97 13.00
N PRO A 480 4.24 -17.63 13.75
CA PRO A 480 5.66 -17.62 13.41
C PRO A 480 5.95 -18.22 12.04
N PHE A 481 5.26 -19.30 11.66
CA PHE A 481 5.40 -19.92 10.34
C PHE A 481 4.98 -18.95 9.22
N ILE A 482 3.84 -18.28 9.37
CA ILE A 482 3.39 -17.28 8.38
C ILE A 482 4.41 -16.13 8.29
N ARG A 483 4.90 -15.61 9.42
CA ARG A 483 5.89 -14.54 9.45
C ARG A 483 7.21 -14.93 8.79
N ASP A 484 7.77 -16.07 9.18
CA ASP A 484 9.16 -16.43 8.87
C ASP A 484 9.29 -17.21 7.56
N SER A 485 8.29 -18.03 7.20
CA SER A 485 8.33 -18.93 6.03
C SER A 485 7.43 -18.47 4.88
N LEU A 486 6.34 -17.75 5.16
CA LEU A 486 5.44 -17.22 4.13
C LEU A 486 5.62 -15.71 3.87
N GLY A 487 6.68 -15.10 4.40
CA GLY A 487 6.93 -13.66 4.25
C GLY A 487 5.85 -12.76 4.86
N GLY A 488 4.98 -13.31 5.72
CA GLY A 488 3.85 -12.61 6.30
C GLY A 488 2.61 -12.50 5.41
N GLN A 489 2.49 -13.33 4.38
CA GLN A 489 1.36 -13.30 3.45
C GLN A 489 0.64 -14.65 3.36
N LEU A 490 -0.65 -14.61 3.02
CA LEU A 490 -1.38 -15.74 2.46
C LEU A 490 -1.71 -15.45 0.99
N PHE A 491 -1.49 -16.40 0.10
CA PHE A 491 -1.78 -16.28 -1.33
C PHE A 491 -2.40 -17.58 -1.86
N SER A 492 -3.10 -17.50 -3.00
CA SER A 492 -3.97 -18.57 -3.48
C SER A 492 -3.25 -19.90 -3.77
N ALA A 493 -1.97 -19.87 -4.15
CA ALA A 493 -1.19 -21.09 -4.44
C ALA A 493 -0.93 -22.00 -3.22
N LEU A 494 -1.19 -21.52 -2.00
CA LEU A 494 -1.13 -22.35 -0.79
C LEU A 494 -2.20 -23.45 -0.78
N PHE A 495 -3.30 -23.24 -1.49
CA PHE A 495 -4.50 -24.05 -1.43
C PHE A 495 -4.67 -24.93 -2.67
N ASP A 496 -5.38 -26.04 -2.53
CA ASP A 496 -5.78 -26.83 -3.71
C ASP A 496 -6.86 -26.10 -4.52
N GLU A 497 -7.34 -26.71 -5.61
CA GLU A 497 -8.33 -26.10 -6.51
C GLU A 497 -9.61 -25.67 -5.76
N GLU A 498 -10.06 -26.48 -4.79
CA GLU A 498 -11.27 -26.20 -4.01
C GLU A 498 -11.02 -25.11 -2.97
N GLY A 499 -9.90 -25.19 -2.24
CA GLY A 499 -9.50 -24.18 -1.26
C GLY A 499 -9.24 -22.81 -1.90
N ALA A 500 -8.60 -22.78 -3.07
CA ALA A 500 -8.36 -21.55 -3.82
C ALA A 500 -9.67 -20.94 -4.37
N ALA A 501 -10.61 -21.77 -4.83
CA ALA A 501 -11.92 -21.30 -5.27
C ALA A 501 -12.76 -20.73 -4.11
N PHE A 502 -12.76 -21.40 -2.96
CA PHE A 502 -13.42 -20.88 -1.76
C PHE A 502 -12.76 -19.61 -1.23
N ALA A 503 -11.42 -19.54 -1.24
CA ALA A 503 -10.70 -18.32 -0.93
C ALA A 503 -11.12 -17.18 -1.88
N GLY A 504 -11.22 -17.44 -3.18
CA GLY A 504 -11.72 -16.45 -4.16
C GLY A 504 -13.12 -15.94 -3.84
N TYR A 505 -14.00 -16.80 -3.33
CA TYR A 505 -15.33 -16.41 -2.86
C TYR A 505 -15.30 -15.61 -1.54
N TYR A 506 -14.49 -16.03 -0.57
CA TYR A 506 -14.58 -15.55 0.81
C TYR A 506 -13.58 -14.43 1.16
N TYR A 507 -12.53 -14.27 0.37
CA TYR A 507 -11.57 -13.16 0.38
C TYR A 507 -11.70 -12.24 -0.84
N GLY A 508 -12.48 -12.62 -1.86
CA GLY A 508 -12.72 -11.79 -3.04
C GLY A 508 -13.61 -10.58 -2.77
N GLU A 509 -13.73 -9.72 -3.77
CA GLU A 509 -14.68 -8.60 -3.78
C GLU A 509 -15.97 -8.97 -4.53
N ALA A 510 -17.04 -8.24 -4.23
CA ALA A 510 -18.44 -8.35 -4.68
C ALA A 510 -19.35 -9.19 -3.77
N ASP A 511 -20.42 -8.54 -3.27
CA ASP A 511 -21.72 -9.00 -2.75
C ASP A 511 -21.81 -10.35 -1.99
N SER A 512 -20.67 -10.84 -1.51
CA SER A 512 -20.48 -12.14 -0.86
C SER A 512 -20.02 -11.94 0.58
N PRO A 513 -20.16 -12.95 1.44
CA PRO A 513 -19.49 -12.97 2.73
C PRO A 513 -17.99 -12.72 2.57
N TYR A 514 -17.40 -11.93 3.47
CA TYR A 514 -15.99 -11.54 3.42
C TYR A 514 -15.31 -11.84 4.76
N PHE A 515 -14.23 -12.61 4.75
CA PHE A 515 -13.60 -13.13 5.97
C PHE A 515 -13.16 -12.03 6.95
N PRO A 516 -12.44 -10.97 6.52
CA PRO A 516 -12.12 -9.86 7.42
C PRO A 516 -13.36 -9.17 8.02
N SER A 517 -14.46 -9.08 7.27
CA SER A 517 -15.72 -8.55 7.81
C SER A 517 -16.36 -9.49 8.84
N ASP A 518 -16.29 -10.81 8.66
CA ASP A 518 -16.74 -11.76 9.68
C ASP A 518 -15.91 -11.66 10.97
N ILE A 519 -14.59 -11.44 10.84
CA ILE A 519 -13.69 -11.17 11.96
C ILE A 519 -14.08 -9.89 12.71
N ASP A 520 -14.38 -8.81 12.00
CA ASP A 520 -14.81 -7.54 12.62
C ASP A 520 -16.19 -7.66 13.30
N ASN A 521 -17.10 -8.44 12.73
CA ASN A 521 -18.36 -8.78 13.39
C ASN A 521 -18.14 -9.58 14.68
N TYR A 522 -17.25 -10.56 14.64
CA TYR A 522 -16.88 -11.31 15.84
C TYR A 522 -16.23 -10.40 16.88
N ALA A 523 -15.39 -9.44 16.47
CA ALA A 523 -14.81 -8.45 17.38
C ALA A 523 -15.90 -7.60 18.05
N LEU A 524 -16.92 -7.16 17.30
CA LEU A 524 -18.06 -6.43 17.85
C LEU A 524 -18.84 -7.28 18.88
N GLU A 525 -19.11 -8.55 18.59
CA GLU A 525 -19.80 -9.46 19.51
C GLU A 525 -18.97 -9.69 20.78
N TYR A 526 -17.67 -9.93 20.61
CA TYR A 526 -16.75 -10.26 21.70
C TYR A 526 -16.55 -9.10 22.68
N PHE A 527 -16.33 -7.87 22.17
CA PHE A 527 -16.09 -6.70 23.02
C PHE A 527 -17.38 -5.96 23.44
N GLY A 528 -18.47 -6.17 22.71
CA GLY A 528 -19.70 -5.40 22.84
C GLY A 528 -19.62 -4.01 22.18
N SER A 529 -20.78 -3.48 21.79
CA SER A 529 -20.89 -2.22 21.06
C SER A 529 -20.26 -1.03 21.78
N GLU A 530 -20.41 -0.92 23.10
CA GLU A 530 -19.84 0.19 23.89
C GLU A 530 -18.31 0.30 23.74
N GLN A 531 -17.61 -0.84 23.69
CA GLN A 531 -16.16 -0.84 23.54
C GLN A 531 -15.74 -0.77 22.08
N TYR A 532 -16.41 -1.50 21.20
CA TYR A 532 -16.10 -1.57 19.78
C TYR A 532 -16.15 -0.20 19.08
N TYR A 533 -17.18 0.59 19.38
CA TYR A 533 -17.35 1.94 18.81
C TYR A 533 -16.64 3.05 19.61
N SER A 534 -15.86 2.69 20.63
CA SER A 534 -15.06 3.67 21.39
C SER A 534 -13.66 3.85 20.81
N ASP A 535 -12.97 4.92 21.22
CA ASP A 535 -11.57 5.17 20.85
C ASP A 535 -10.58 4.12 21.41
N LYS A 536 -11.05 3.18 22.25
CA LYS A 536 -10.22 2.18 22.93
C LYS A 536 -9.33 1.39 21.96
N PHE A 537 -9.90 0.97 20.82
CA PHE A 537 -9.20 0.12 19.85
C PHE A 537 -8.65 0.89 18.65
N ARG A 538 -8.93 2.20 18.55
CA ARG A 538 -8.55 3.04 17.40
C ARG A 538 -8.91 2.39 16.07
N GLU A 539 -10.11 1.83 15.99
CA GLU A 539 -10.67 1.12 14.83
C GLU A 539 -10.04 -0.25 14.49
N GLU A 540 -9.07 -0.74 15.26
CA GLU A 540 -8.40 -2.03 14.99
C GLU A 540 -8.82 -3.11 16.00
N ALA A 541 -10.11 -3.20 16.33
CA ALA A 541 -10.61 -4.06 17.41
C ALA A 541 -10.23 -5.54 17.24
N CYS A 542 -10.20 -6.02 15.99
CA CYS A 542 -9.82 -7.38 15.64
C CYS A 542 -8.39 -7.76 16.11
N LEU A 543 -7.44 -6.81 16.11
CA LEU A 543 -6.06 -7.04 16.59
C LEU A 543 -5.95 -7.24 18.12
N PHE A 544 -6.99 -6.86 18.86
CA PHE A 544 -7.06 -7.02 20.33
C PHE A 544 -7.73 -8.31 20.77
N ILE A 545 -8.33 -9.08 19.83
CA ILE A 545 -8.93 -10.36 20.16
C ILE A 545 -7.82 -11.29 20.67
N PRO A 546 -7.97 -11.91 21.86
CA PRO A 546 -7.01 -12.90 22.33
C PRO A 546 -6.92 -14.06 21.35
N PHE A 547 -5.71 -14.38 20.90
CA PHE A 547 -5.46 -15.54 20.05
C PHE A 547 -5.52 -16.81 20.92
N ASP A 548 -6.70 -17.41 21.00
CA ASP A 548 -6.97 -18.63 21.76
C ASP A 548 -7.92 -19.60 21.02
N GLU A 549 -8.12 -20.79 21.60
CA GLU A 549 -8.96 -21.82 21.00
C GLU A 549 -10.44 -21.42 20.93
N ASN A 550 -10.94 -20.56 21.82
CA ASN A 550 -12.33 -20.11 21.74
C ASN A 550 -12.53 -19.21 20.53
N TYR A 551 -11.57 -18.32 20.26
CA TYR A 551 -11.58 -17.48 19.06
C TYR A 551 -11.56 -18.35 17.79
N TYR A 552 -10.63 -19.31 17.72
CA TYR A 552 -10.57 -20.23 16.58
C TYR A 552 -11.90 -20.98 16.38
N GLN A 553 -12.44 -21.61 17.43
CA GLN A 553 -13.67 -22.40 17.34
C GLN A 553 -14.91 -21.56 16.97
N ALA A 554 -14.93 -20.28 17.34
CA ALA A 554 -16.00 -19.37 16.92
C ALA A 554 -15.89 -19.06 15.42
N MET A 555 -14.70 -18.67 14.95
CA MET A 555 -14.48 -18.39 13.54
C MET A 555 -14.62 -19.62 12.66
N ALA A 556 -14.13 -20.79 13.09
CA ALA A 556 -14.27 -22.05 12.36
C ALA A 556 -15.72 -22.41 12.08
N LYS A 557 -16.66 -22.13 13.00
CA LYS A 557 -18.10 -22.33 12.74
C LYS A 557 -18.66 -21.39 11.69
N ILE A 558 -18.17 -20.15 11.65
CA ILE A 558 -18.56 -19.17 10.62
C ILE A 558 -18.01 -19.64 9.27
N MET A 559 -16.71 -19.96 9.20
CA MET A 559 -16.07 -20.45 7.98
C MET A 559 -16.73 -21.73 7.45
N GLU A 560 -17.04 -22.69 8.33
CA GLU A 560 -17.79 -23.89 7.97
C GLU A 560 -19.17 -23.57 7.37
N LYS A 561 -19.90 -22.63 7.98
CA LYS A 561 -21.20 -22.17 7.44
C LYS A 561 -21.03 -21.56 6.06
N ARG A 562 -20.03 -20.68 5.87
CA ARG A 562 -19.75 -20.04 4.57
C ARG A 562 -19.36 -21.08 3.52
N PHE A 563 -18.55 -22.06 3.89
CA PHE A 563 -18.09 -23.13 3.00
C PHE A 563 -19.23 -24.02 2.54
N VAL A 564 -20.08 -24.48 3.47
CA VAL A 564 -21.26 -25.31 3.14
C VAL A 564 -22.27 -24.52 2.30
N ASN A 565 -22.50 -23.23 2.59
CA ASN A 565 -23.33 -22.37 1.77
C ASN A 565 -22.75 -22.28 0.35
N TRP A 566 -21.48 -21.89 0.21
CA TRP A 566 -20.81 -21.73 -1.08
C TRP A 566 -20.88 -22.99 -1.95
N GLN A 567 -20.66 -24.18 -1.38
CA GLN A 567 -20.76 -25.45 -2.10
C GLN A 567 -22.20 -25.79 -2.55
N GLY A 568 -23.21 -25.35 -1.80
CA GLY A 568 -24.62 -25.68 -2.02
C GLY A 568 -25.46 -24.57 -2.67
N GLN A 569 -24.87 -23.40 -2.90
CA GLN A 569 -25.57 -22.20 -3.37
C GLN A 569 -25.99 -22.35 -4.83
N ASP A 570 -27.18 -21.87 -5.15
CA ASP A 570 -27.71 -21.80 -6.50
C ASP A 570 -28.48 -20.48 -6.67
N PHE A 571 -28.39 -19.89 -7.86
CA PHE A 571 -28.97 -18.58 -8.17
C PHE A 571 -29.96 -18.70 -9.32
N ASP A 572 -31.05 -17.93 -9.26
CA ASP A 572 -31.95 -17.82 -10.41
C ASP A 572 -31.30 -16.98 -11.52
N GLU A 573 -30.94 -17.63 -12.62
CA GLU A 573 -30.37 -17.02 -13.83
C GLU A 573 -31.18 -15.82 -14.34
N ALA A 574 -32.49 -15.80 -14.13
CA ALA A 574 -33.37 -14.71 -14.57
C ALA A 574 -33.22 -13.43 -13.75
N THR A 575 -32.60 -13.50 -12.57
CA THR A 575 -32.47 -12.37 -11.63
C THR A 575 -31.03 -11.97 -11.36
N LEU A 576 -30.05 -12.56 -12.06
CA LEU A 576 -28.62 -12.25 -11.89
C LEU A 576 -28.31 -10.75 -12.09
N GLU A 577 -28.98 -10.12 -13.04
CA GLU A 577 -28.90 -8.68 -13.27
C GLU A 577 -30.15 -7.99 -12.68
N PRO A 578 -30.03 -6.76 -12.17
CA PRO A 578 -31.17 -5.96 -11.72
C PRO A 578 -32.20 -5.78 -12.84
N SER A 579 -33.48 -5.83 -12.48
CA SER A 579 -34.58 -5.45 -13.39
C SER A 579 -34.69 -3.93 -13.54
N ASP A 580 -35.40 -3.46 -14.57
CA ASP A 580 -35.71 -2.03 -14.75
C ASP A 580 -36.36 -1.43 -13.48
N LEU A 581 -37.20 -2.21 -12.79
CA LEU A 581 -37.81 -1.82 -11.52
C LEU A 581 -36.76 -1.71 -10.40
N ALA A 582 -35.87 -2.70 -10.26
CA ALA A 582 -34.83 -2.68 -9.24
C ALA A 582 -33.87 -1.48 -9.44
N GLU A 583 -33.50 -1.18 -10.68
CA GLU A 583 -32.73 0.02 -11.02
C GLU A 583 -33.47 1.30 -10.62
N ALA A 584 -34.75 1.41 -10.95
CA ALA A 584 -35.58 2.56 -10.57
C ALA A 584 -35.74 2.71 -9.05
N MET A 585 -35.87 1.60 -8.31
CA MET A 585 -35.90 1.60 -6.85
C MET A 585 -34.57 2.10 -6.27
N MET A 586 -33.43 1.64 -6.78
CA MET A 586 -32.11 2.11 -6.33
C MET A 586 -31.91 3.61 -6.63
N GLU A 587 -32.35 4.08 -7.80
CA GLU A 587 -32.34 5.51 -8.15
C GLU A 587 -33.25 6.33 -7.23
N TYR A 588 -34.46 5.84 -6.97
CA TYR A 588 -35.42 6.45 -6.04
C TYR A 588 -34.80 6.61 -4.66
N LEU A 589 -34.20 5.55 -4.11
CA LEU A 589 -33.59 5.55 -2.77
C LEU A 589 -32.45 6.57 -2.68
N ASN A 590 -31.69 6.74 -3.77
CA ASN A 590 -30.60 7.72 -3.89
C ASN A 590 -29.59 7.60 -2.73
N CYS A 591 -29.16 6.37 -2.45
CA CYS A 591 -28.19 6.01 -1.42
C CYS A 591 -27.40 4.76 -1.82
N GLY A 592 -26.41 4.36 -1.02
CA GLY A 592 -25.63 3.15 -1.29
C GLY A 592 -26.53 1.90 -1.28
N CYS A 593 -26.63 1.23 -2.42
CA CYS A 593 -27.45 0.03 -2.59
C CYS A 593 -26.60 -1.13 -3.07
N THR A 594 -26.90 -2.33 -2.56
CA THR A 594 -26.37 -3.60 -3.07
C THR A 594 -27.56 -4.45 -3.53
N TYR A 595 -27.50 -4.96 -4.75
CA TYR A 595 -28.52 -5.85 -5.30
C TYR A 595 -28.13 -7.31 -5.07
N PHE A 596 -29.10 -8.14 -4.71
CA PHE A 596 -28.93 -9.58 -4.57
C PHE A 596 -29.90 -10.30 -5.51
N PRO A 597 -29.42 -11.20 -6.38
CA PRO A 597 -30.30 -12.09 -7.12
C PRO A 597 -31.02 -13.07 -6.19
N SER A 598 -32.06 -13.71 -6.71
CA SER A 598 -32.73 -14.81 -6.01
C SER A 598 -31.76 -15.97 -5.77
N MET A 599 -31.71 -16.49 -4.56
CA MET A 599 -30.75 -17.54 -4.16
C MET A 599 -31.39 -18.59 -3.24
N THR A 600 -30.82 -19.80 -3.21
CA THR A 600 -31.36 -20.92 -2.42
C THR A 600 -31.04 -20.83 -0.93
N ASP A 601 -29.99 -20.11 -0.56
CA ASP A 601 -29.60 -19.90 0.84
C ASP A 601 -29.18 -18.44 1.07
N ASP A 602 -29.77 -17.80 2.08
CA ASP A 602 -29.69 -16.36 2.38
C ASP A 602 -28.39 -15.94 3.11
N ASP A 603 -27.41 -16.83 3.24
CA ASP A 603 -26.13 -16.55 3.89
C ASP A 603 -25.43 -15.28 3.37
N PRO A 604 -25.34 -15.01 2.05
CA PRO A 604 -24.77 -13.78 1.52
C PRO A 604 -25.55 -12.52 1.93
N ILE A 605 -26.88 -12.58 1.86
CA ILE A 605 -27.78 -11.47 2.24
C ILE A 605 -27.63 -11.15 3.73
N THR A 606 -27.68 -12.18 4.58
CA THR A 606 -27.58 -12.02 6.03
C THR A 606 -26.19 -11.56 6.47
N ALA A 607 -25.12 -12.00 5.79
CA ALA A 607 -23.77 -11.50 5.98
C ALA A 607 -23.69 -10.01 5.65
N ALA A 608 -24.11 -9.62 4.44
CA ALA A 608 -24.07 -8.23 3.99
C ALA A 608 -24.90 -7.29 4.87
N TYR A 609 -26.10 -7.70 5.27
CA TYR A 609 -26.94 -6.96 6.21
C TYR A 609 -26.22 -6.77 7.57
N SER A 610 -25.58 -7.82 8.08
CA SER A 610 -24.85 -7.74 9.35
C SER A 610 -23.66 -6.78 9.30
N TYR A 611 -22.90 -6.78 8.19
CA TYR A 611 -21.79 -5.84 7.97
C TYR A 611 -22.32 -4.41 7.87
N ALA A 612 -23.35 -4.19 7.05
CA ALA A 612 -23.97 -2.88 6.90
C ALA A 612 -24.53 -2.36 8.23
N LYS A 613 -25.08 -3.24 9.08
CA LYS A 613 -25.55 -2.86 10.43
C LYS A 613 -24.40 -2.42 11.33
N ARG A 614 -23.27 -3.13 11.29
CA ARG A 614 -22.06 -2.75 12.05
C ARG A 614 -21.53 -1.40 11.57
N ASP A 615 -21.41 -1.22 10.26
CA ASP A 615 -20.75 -0.07 9.64
C ASP A 615 -21.63 1.18 9.70
N GLY A 616 -22.96 1.03 9.57
CA GLY A 616 -23.94 2.12 9.62
C GLY A 616 -23.91 2.94 10.91
N VAL A 617 -23.51 2.34 12.04
CA VAL A 617 -23.32 3.07 13.31
C VAL A 617 -22.21 4.12 13.21
N LYS A 618 -21.12 3.82 12.48
CA LYS A 618 -20.00 4.75 12.28
C LYS A 618 -20.24 5.69 11.09
N GLU A 619 -20.74 5.15 9.99
CA GLU A 619 -20.92 5.87 8.73
C GLU A 619 -22.20 6.72 8.69
N GLY A 620 -23.14 6.51 9.62
CA GLY A 620 -24.33 7.33 9.77
C GLY A 620 -25.48 6.96 8.83
N PHE A 621 -25.73 5.65 8.67
CA PHE A 621 -26.85 5.13 7.89
C PHE A 621 -27.54 3.97 8.61
N VAL A 622 -28.75 3.61 8.14
CA VAL A 622 -29.52 2.45 8.62
C VAL A 622 -29.76 1.49 7.44
N PRO A 623 -29.31 0.22 7.54
CA PRO A 623 -29.54 -0.77 6.48
C PRO A 623 -30.96 -1.32 6.49
N VAL A 624 -31.55 -1.49 5.31
CA VAL A 624 -32.89 -2.08 5.11
C VAL A 624 -32.85 -3.01 3.89
N LEU A 625 -33.45 -4.18 4.00
CA LEU A 625 -33.68 -5.10 2.88
C LEU A 625 -35.05 -4.83 2.24
N LEU A 626 -35.07 -4.68 0.92
CA LEU A 626 -36.26 -4.40 0.13
C LEU A 626 -36.43 -5.47 -0.93
N ARG A 627 -37.67 -5.92 -1.13
CA ARG A 627 -38.00 -6.75 -2.29
C ARG A 627 -37.86 -5.94 -3.59
N ALA A 628 -36.98 -6.38 -4.48
CA ALA A 628 -36.54 -5.60 -5.65
C ALA A 628 -37.46 -5.75 -6.89
N ASP A 629 -38.32 -6.76 -6.90
CA ASP A 629 -39.30 -7.06 -7.95
C ASP A 629 -40.74 -6.74 -7.53
N ASP A 630 -40.91 -5.93 -6.48
CA ASP A 630 -42.23 -5.60 -5.92
C ASP A 630 -42.83 -4.32 -6.53
N GLU A 631 -43.63 -4.53 -7.57
CA GLU A 631 -44.37 -3.47 -8.28
C GLU A 631 -45.32 -2.70 -7.37
N THR A 632 -45.96 -3.39 -6.43
CA THR A 632 -46.92 -2.75 -5.52
C THR A 632 -46.19 -1.89 -4.51
N LEU A 633 -44.99 -2.30 -4.06
CA LEU A 633 -44.14 -1.47 -3.20
C LEU A 633 -43.77 -0.19 -3.94
N TRP A 634 -43.35 -0.30 -5.21
CA TRP A 634 -43.05 0.85 -6.04
C TRP A 634 -44.22 1.83 -6.17
N GLU A 635 -45.41 1.33 -6.53
CA GLU A 635 -46.63 2.13 -6.58
C GLU A 635 -46.89 2.84 -5.24
N CYS A 636 -46.73 2.16 -4.10
CA CYS A 636 -46.90 2.77 -2.78
C CYS A 636 -45.90 3.92 -2.53
N LEU A 637 -44.62 3.70 -2.87
CA LEU A 637 -43.58 4.71 -2.70
C LEU A 637 -43.88 5.97 -3.52
N ILE A 638 -44.27 5.80 -4.78
CA ILE A 638 -44.58 6.93 -5.69
C ILE A 638 -45.87 7.62 -5.27
N LEU A 639 -46.94 6.89 -4.98
CA LEU A 639 -48.22 7.46 -4.54
C LEU A 639 -48.06 8.37 -3.33
N ASN A 640 -47.20 8.00 -2.38
CA ASN A 640 -46.99 8.78 -1.17
C ASN A 640 -46.00 9.95 -1.34
N SER A 641 -44.98 9.81 -2.18
CA SER A 641 -43.88 10.79 -2.29
C SER A 641 -43.94 11.70 -3.52
N ASP A 642 -44.46 11.20 -4.64
CA ASP A 642 -44.70 11.92 -5.90
C ASP A 642 -45.99 11.44 -6.60
N PRO A 643 -47.16 11.77 -6.05
CA PRO A 643 -48.45 11.32 -6.58
C PRO A 643 -48.76 11.80 -8.01
N ASP A 644 -48.01 12.77 -8.55
CA ASP A 644 -48.23 13.22 -9.93
C ASP A 644 -47.59 12.28 -10.97
N SER A 645 -46.64 11.43 -10.54
CA SER A 645 -45.98 10.41 -11.37
C SER A 645 -46.58 9.02 -11.20
N ASP A 646 -47.58 8.88 -10.31
CA ASP A 646 -48.31 7.63 -10.11
C ASP A 646 -48.95 7.12 -11.41
N GLY A 647 -48.79 5.82 -11.68
CA GLY A 647 -49.23 5.17 -12.92
C GLY A 647 -48.51 5.63 -14.20
N GLY A 648 -47.36 6.30 -14.09
CA GLY A 648 -46.52 6.67 -15.23
C GLY A 648 -45.87 5.47 -15.92
N ASP A 649 -45.64 5.57 -17.25
CA ASP A 649 -44.93 4.53 -17.99
C ASP A 649 -43.44 4.49 -17.61
N GLY A 650 -42.89 3.29 -17.37
CA GLY A 650 -41.45 3.05 -17.26
C GLY A 650 -40.79 3.55 -15.97
N TYR A 651 -41.45 3.39 -14.82
CA TYR A 651 -40.91 3.68 -13.47
C TYR A 651 -40.35 5.10 -13.30
N ALA A 652 -40.91 6.08 -14.01
CA ALA A 652 -40.48 7.48 -13.90
C ALA A 652 -41.01 8.14 -12.63
N PHE A 653 -40.18 8.97 -11.99
CA PHE A 653 -40.56 9.81 -10.85
C PHE A 653 -39.81 11.15 -10.87
N ASP A 654 -40.30 12.13 -10.11
CA ASP A 654 -39.65 13.44 -9.93
C ASP A 654 -38.75 13.44 -8.68
N PRO A 655 -37.41 13.39 -8.84
CA PRO A 655 -36.49 13.33 -7.71
C PRO A 655 -36.56 14.56 -6.79
N ASP A 656 -36.93 15.73 -7.32
CA ASP A 656 -37.06 16.95 -6.51
C ASP A 656 -38.25 16.86 -5.55
N LYS A 657 -39.36 16.26 -5.98
CA LYS A 657 -40.53 16.05 -5.13
C LYS A 657 -40.29 14.97 -4.08
N VAL A 658 -39.62 13.88 -4.45
CA VAL A 658 -39.22 12.83 -3.50
C VAL A 658 -38.31 13.42 -2.43
N ALA A 659 -37.34 14.26 -2.82
CA ALA A 659 -36.47 14.97 -1.87
C ALA A 659 -37.25 15.97 -0.99
N GLU A 660 -38.23 16.70 -1.54
CA GLU A 660 -39.12 17.58 -0.77
C GLU A 660 -39.95 16.79 0.24
N TYR A 661 -40.52 15.66 -0.15
CA TYR A 661 -41.28 14.75 0.70
C TYR A 661 -40.42 14.27 1.89
N ARG A 662 -39.24 13.72 1.61
CA ARG A 662 -38.28 13.25 2.63
C ARG A 662 -37.96 14.34 3.63
N LYS A 663 -37.61 15.53 3.13
CA LYS A 663 -37.28 16.70 3.97
C LYS A 663 -38.47 17.12 4.83
N LYS A 664 -39.69 17.08 4.30
CA LYS A 664 -40.92 17.41 5.03
C LYS A 664 -41.19 16.39 6.14
N MET A 665 -41.08 15.09 5.85
CA MET A 665 -41.31 14.03 6.84
C MET A 665 -40.28 14.08 7.96
N LEU A 666 -38.98 14.20 7.62
CA LEU A 666 -37.90 14.27 8.61
C LEU A 666 -37.94 15.53 9.49
N ALA A 667 -38.48 16.64 8.97
CA ALA A 667 -38.62 17.89 9.73
C ALA A 667 -39.89 17.94 10.59
N ALA A 668 -40.86 17.06 10.37
CA ALA A 668 -42.13 17.05 11.10
C ALA A 668 -41.92 16.56 12.55
N PRO A 669 -42.60 17.17 13.54
CA PRO A 669 -42.56 16.66 14.91
C PRO A 669 -43.24 15.29 14.97
N LEU A 670 -42.56 14.32 15.58
CA LEU A 670 -43.12 12.99 15.79
C LEU A 670 -44.25 13.01 16.83
N GLN A 671 -45.25 12.16 16.59
CA GLN A 671 -46.31 11.87 17.55
C GLN A 671 -45.75 11.07 18.74
N ASP A 672 -46.52 10.98 19.83
CA ASP A 672 -46.20 10.06 20.92
C ASP A 672 -46.60 8.64 20.50
N GLY A 673 -45.60 7.81 20.14
CA GLY A 673 -45.82 6.45 19.64
C GLY A 673 -46.62 5.58 20.59
N LYS A 674 -46.47 5.76 21.91
CA LYS A 674 -47.27 5.01 22.89
C LYS A 674 -48.74 5.41 22.84
N ALA A 675 -49.02 6.72 22.73
CA ALA A 675 -50.40 7.19 22.63
C ALA A 675 -51.08 6.74 21.31
N VAL A 676 -50.31 6.64 20.22
CA VAL A 676 -50.78 6.09 18.94
C VAL A 676 -51.18 4.62 19.12
N LEU A 677 -50.29 3.80 19.71
CA LEU A 677 -50.57 2.38 20.00
C LEU A 677 -51.76 2.20 20.95
N GLU A 678 -51.84 2.99 22.02
CA GLU A 678 -52.99 2.94 22.95
C GLU A 678 -54.32 3.25 22.24
N GLY A 679 -54.31 4.17 21.26
CA GLY A 679 -55.46 4.45 20.40
C GLY A 679 -55.84 3.27 19.51
N MET A 680 -54.84 2.67 18.85
CA MET A 680 -55.03 1.50 17.98
C MET A 680 -55.54 0.28 18.76
N VAL A 681 -54.95 -0.03 19.92
CA VAL A 681 -55.45 -1.09 20.83
C VAL A 681 -56.86 -0.77 21.35
N GLY A 682 -57.17 0.50 21.58
CA GLY A 682 -58.51 0.95 21.92
C GLY A 682 -59.52 0.62 20.82
N GLN A 683 -59.16 0.84 19.56
CA GLN A 683 -59.99 0.47 18.41
C GLN A 683 -60.24 -1.03 18.34
N ARG A 684 -59.20 -1.87 18.54
CA ARG A 684 -59.36 -3.34 18.59
C ARG A 684 -60.33 -3.80 19.69
N LYS A 685 -60.32 -3.12 20.84
CA LYS A 685 -61.26 -3.40 21.93
C LYS A 685 -62.70 -3.04 21.55
N GLU A 686 -62.90 -1.91 20.86
CA GLU A 686 -64.22 -1.51 20.37
C GLU A 686 -64.75 -2.51 19.32
N GLU A 687 -63.88 -2.99 18.42
CA GLU A 687 -64.23 -4.00 17.40
C GLU A 687 -64.57 -5.37 18.04
N ALA A 688 -63.77 -5.84 19.00
CA ALA A 688 -64.07 -7.08 19.74
C ALA A 688 -65.39 -6.97 20.52
N GLU A 689 -65.71 -5.80 21.09
CA GLU A 689 -67.00 -5.55 21.74
C GLU A 689 -68.17 -5.59 20.74
N ASP A 690 -68.00 -5.02 19.54
CA ASP A 690 -69.01 -5.03 18.47
C ASP A 690 -69.27 -6.43 17.90
N ASP A 691 -68.26 -7.31 17.93
CA ASP A 691 -68.33 -8.72 17.50
C ASP A 691 -68.69 -9.72 18.61
N ASP A 692 -69.09 -9.24 19.80
CA ASP A 692 -69.47 -10.05 20.98
C ASP A 692 -68.33 -10.99 21.47
N MET A 693 -67.06 -10.64 21.26
CA MET A 693 -65.89 -11.42 21.67
C MET A 693 -65.39 -11.02 23.08
N ASP A 694 -64.99 -11.99 23.91
CA ASP A 694 -64.38 -11.72 25.21
C ASP A 694 -62.91 -11.31 25.06
N TRP A 695 -62.58 -10.05 25.41
CA TRP A 695 -61.22 -9.53 25.28
C TRP A 695 -60.18 -10.33 26.06
N GLU A 696 -60.51 -10.82 27.26
CA GLU A 696 -59.53 -11.53 28.11
C GLU A 696 -59.38 -13.00 27.70
N GLU A 697 -60.49 -13.68 27.39
CA GLU A 697 -60.49 -15.12 27.09
C GLU A 697 -60.23 -15.42 25.61
N GLU A 698 -60.86 -14.69 24.69
CA GLU A 698 -60.83 -14.99 23.24
C GLU A 698 -59.74 -14.21 22.50
N VAL A 699 -59.53 -12.94 22.85
CA VAL A 699 -58.52 -12.09 22.17
C VAL A 699 -57.15 -12.21 22.83
N LEU A 700 -57.06 -11.94 24.13
CA LEU A 700 -55.78 -12.02 24.84
C LEU A 700 -55.30 -13.46 24.98
N GLY A 701 -56.11 -14.36 25.54
CA GLY A 701 -55.72 -15.77 25.71
C GLY A 701 -54.54 -15.98 26.67
N GLU A 702 -53.97 -17.18 26.64
CA GLU A 702 -52.80 -17.55 27.48
C GLU A 702 -51.48 -17.34 26.72
N MET A 703 -50.42 -16.95 27.44
CA MET A 703 -49.07 -16.80 26.86
C MET A 703 -48.39 -18.16 26.64
N GLU A 704 -48.94 -18.96 25.73
CA GLU A 704 -48.48 -20.29 25.34
C GLU A 704 -48.71 -20.53 23.84
N GLY A 705 -48.02 -21.52 23.27
CA GLY A 705 -48.21 -21.94 21.88
C GLY A 705 -47.37 -21.19 20.84
N GLY A 706 -46.52 -20.26 21.28
CA GLY A 706 -45.63 -19.52 20.40
C GLY A 706 -44.40 -20.31 19.95
N TYR A 707 -43.80 -19.89 18.85
CA TYR A 707 -42.56 -20.42 18.28
C TYR A 707 -41.44 -19.37 18.33
N GLU A 708 -40.18 -19.80 18.19
CA GLU A 708 -39.07 -18.85 18.05
C GLU A 708 -38.94 -18.36 16.61
N ASN A 709 -38.79 -17.05 16.43
CA ASN A 709 -38.45 -16.43 15.16
C ASN A 709 -37.12 -15.65 15.28
N ARG A 710 -36.13 -16.05 14.48
CA ARG A 710 -34.80 -15.45 14.45
C ARG A 710 -34.29 -15.18 13.03
N ARG A 711 -35.17 -15.27 12.04
CA ARG A 711 -34.85 -15.08 10.63
C ARG A 711 -35.93 -14.23 9.98
N PHE A 712 -35.54 -13.46 8.99
CA PHE A 712 -36.48 -12.72 8.17
C PHE A 712 -37.23 -13.70 7.27
N SER A 713 -38.54 -13.50 7.12
CA SER A 713 -39.39 -14.35 6.29
C SER A 713 -39.92 -13.65 5.05
N SER A 714 -40.02 -12.32 5.03
CA SER A 714 -40.71 -11.58 3.96
C SER A 714 -40.07 -11.73 2.58
N TYR A 715 -38.76 -12.01 2.54
CA TYR A 715 -38.06 -12.20 1.29
C TYR A 715 -38.01 -13.63 0.77
N TRP A 716 -38.67 -14.60 1.41
CA TRP A 716 -38.66 -15.98 0.94
C TRP A 716 -39.84 -16.27 0.00
N ASN A 717 -39.53 -16.80 -1.18
CA ASN A 717 -40.53 -17.26 -2.12
C ASN A 717 -40.88 -18.74 -1.86
N SER A 718 -42.08 -18.97 -1.35
CA SER A 718 -42.54 -20.32 -1.01
C SER A 718 -42.76 -21.24 -2.23
N ASP A 719 -42.97 -20.68 -3.42
CA ASP A 719 -43.19 -21.45 -4.66
C ASP A 719 -41.87 -21.93 -5.27
N THR A 720 -40.82 -21.11 -5.21
CA THR A 720 -39.49 -21.44 -5.79
C THR A 720 -38.53 -22.05 -4.78
N HIS A 721 -38.80 -21.90 -3.47
CA HIS A 721 -37.87 -22.21 -2.40
C HIS A 721 -36.54 -21.44 -2.49
N MET A 722 -36.56 -20.26 -3.09
CA MET A 722 -35.46 -19.30 -3.16
C MET A 722 -35.89 -17.99 -2.51
N THR A 723 -34.94 -17.09 -2.23
CA THR A 723 -35.28 -15.70 -1.91
C THR A 723 -35.89 -15.02 -3.13
N TYR A 724 -36.66 -13.95 -2.92
CA TYR A 724 -36.89 -12.94 -3.97
C TYR A 724 -35.57 -12.20 -4.28
N PRO A 725 -35.46 -11.49 -5.41
CA PRO A 725 -34.37 -10.55 -5.61
C PRO A 725 -34.51 -9.40 -4.61
N LEU A 726 -33.39 -8.97 -4.01
CA LEU A 726 -33.39 -7.97 -2.93
C LEU A 726 -32.47 -6.79 -3.20
N ILE A 727 -32.81 -5.66 -2.60
CA ILE A 727 -31.92 -4.50 -2.47
C ILE A 727 -31.60 -4.32 -0.98
N LEU A 728 -30.32 -4.32 -0.64
CA LEU A 728 -29.83 -3.83 0.64
C LEU A 728 -29.53 -2.33 0.50
N ALA A 729 -30.37 -1.49 1.10
CA ALA A 729 -30.26 -0.04 1.03
C ALA A 729 -29.62 0.53 2.31
N LYS A 730 -28.55 1.32 2.16
CA LYS A 730 -27.87 2.05 3.24
C LYS A 730 -28.50 3.45 3.40
N ILE A 731 -29.68 3.51 4.01
CA ILE A 731 -30.49 4.73 4.11
C ILE A 731 -29.77 5.79 4.97
N PRO A 732 -29.49 7.01 4.46
CA PRO A 732 -28.62 7.99 5.13
C PRO A 732 -29.38 8.78 6.21
N VAL A 733 -29.88 8.06 7.21
CA VAL A 733 -30.60 8.60 8.36
C VAL A 733 -29.89 8.18 9.65
N LYS A 734 -30.04 9.00 10.69
CA LYS A 734 -29.36 8.76 11.97
C LYS A 734 -30.12 7.76 12.82
N ASN A 735 -31.44 7.78 12.77
CA ASN A 735 -32.29 6.98 13.64
C ASN A 735 -33.08 5.93 12.84
N PRO A 736 -33.22 4.68 13.33
CA PRO A 736 -33.88 3.62 12.57
C PRO A 736 -35.33 3.89 12.16
N TRP A 737 -36.08 4.67 12.94
CA TRP A 737 -37.46 5.01 12.58
C TRP A 737 -37.56 6.05 11.44
N GLU A 738 -36.47 6.74 11.09
CA GLU A 738 -36.46 7.74 10.02
C GLU A 738 -36.49 7.13 8.62
N ILE A 739 -36.26 5.81 8.49
CA ILE A 739 -36.27 5.12 7.19
C ILE A 739 -37.62 5.26 6.47
N PHE A 740 -38.73 5.39 7.20
CA PHE A 740 -40.07 5.50 6.60
C PHE A 740 -40.27 6.83 5.85
N ALA A 741 -39.41 7.83 6.07
CA ALA A 741 -39.39 9.02 5.23
C ALA A 741 -38.85 8.72 3.82
N TYR A 742 -37.98 7.71 3.69
CA TYR A 742 -37.47 7.20 2.43
C TYR A 742 -38.34 6.10 1.85
N LEU A 743 -39.04 5.36 2.72
CA LEU A 743 -39.83 4.18 2.38
C LEU A 743 -41.30 4.35 2.83
N PRO A 744 -42.06 5.29 2.23
CA PRO A 744 -43.45 5.53 2.62
C PRO A 744 -44.39 4.51 1.97
N PHE A 745 -44.41 3.28 2.47
CA PHE A 745 -45.23 2.20 1.90
C PHE A 745 -46.65 2.09 2.49
N GLY A 746 -46.88 2.59 3.71
CA GLY A 746 -48.16 2.44 4.43
C GLY A 746 -49.24 3.48 4.09
N GLY A 747 -50.34 3.45 4.84
CA GLY A 747 -51.51 4.33 4.67
C GLY A 747 -52.71 3.71 3.95
N TRP A 748 -52.75 2.39 3.82
CA TRP A 748 -53.80 1.58 3.18
C TRP A 748 -54.03 0.30 3.99
N ASN A 749 -55.20 -0.36 3.83
CA ASN A 749 -55.61 -1.59 4.54
C ASN A 749 -55.14 -1.69 6.02
N GLU A 750 -55.46 -0.66 6.81
CA GLU A 750 -55.05 -0.51 8.22
C GLU A 750 -53.55 -0.42 8.50
N CYS A 751 -52.68 -0.54 7.49
CA CYS A 751 -51.26 -0.22 7.60
C CYS A 751 -51.07 1.27 7.97
N PRO A 752 -50.38 1.59 9.07
CA PRO A 752 -50.23 2.96 9.53
C PRO A 752 -49.54 3.87 8.51
N ASN A 753 -49.87 5.16 8.52
CA ASN A 753 -49.20 6.13 7.64
C ASN A 753 -47.77 6.45 8.12
N THR A 754 -46.96 7.08 7.26
CA THR A 754 -45.56 7.42 7.57
C THR A 754 -45.35 8.09 8.94
N PRO A 755 -46.07 9.16 9.33
CA PRO A 755 -45.96 9.73 10.67
C PRO A 755 -46.22 8.75 11.83
N GLU A 756 -47.19 7.86 11.69
CA GLU A 756 -47.51 6.84 12.71
C GLU A 756 -46.43 5.75 12.76
N LEU A 757 -45.99 5.24 11.59
CA LEU A 757 -44.88 4.28 11.49
C LEU A 757 -43.63 4.82 12.18
N MET A 758 -43.24 6.06 11.89
CA MET A 758 -42.07 6.70 12.52
C MET A 758 -42.24 6.86 14.04
N ALA A 759 -43.44 7.22 14.52
CA ALA A 759 -43.71 7.42 15.94
C ALA A 759 -43.66 6.09 16.72
N VAL A 760 -44.30 5.05 16.19
CA VAL A 760 -44.34 3.71 16.79
C VAL A 760 -42.96 3.06 16.77
N ALA A 761 -42.27 3.08 15.63
CA ALA A 761 -40.93 2.52 15.51
C ALA A 761 -39.93 3.21 16.44
N LYS A 762 -40.05 4.53 16.64
CA LYS A 762 -39.24 5.24 17.64
C LYS A 762 -39.50 4.73 19.06
N TYR A 763 -40.77 4.59 19.44
CA TYR A 763 -41.13 4.08 20.77
C TYR A 763 -40.59 2.67 21.00
N TRP A 764 -40.77 1.76 20.04
CA TRP A 764 -40.25 0.40 20.15
C TRP A 764 -38.72 0.32 20.14
N PHE A 765 -38.05 1.19 19.37
CA PHE A 765 -36.60 1.30 19.45
C PHE A 765 -36.14 1.74 20.85
N GLU A 766 -36.80 2.73 21.46
CA GLU A 766 -36.49 3.19 22.82
C GLU A 766 -36.79 2.14 23.90
N GLN A 767 -37.82 1.31 23.73
CA GLN A 767 -38.21 0.28 24.72
C GLN A 767 -37.43 -1.02 24.59
N TYR A 768 -37.17 -1.46 23.36
CA TYR A 768 -36.70 -2.82 23.04
C TYR A 768 -35.49 -2.85 22.11
N GLY A 769 -35.06 -1.71 21.55
CA GLY A 769 -34.04 -1.66 20.51
C GLY A 769 -34.50 -2.22 19.16
N ALA A 770 -35.82 -2.36 18.96
CA ALA A 770 -36.39 -2.87 17.72
C ALA A 770 -36.16 -1.87 16.59
N ALA A 771 -35.50 -2.31 15.52
CA ALA A 771 -35.22 -1.50 14.33
C ALA A 771 -35.84 -2.17 13.09
N PRO A 772 -36.55 -1.42 12.22
CA PRO A 772 -37.06 -1.98 10.98
C PRO A 772 -35.90 -2.42 10.08
N ALA A 773 -36.05 -3.59 9.45
CA ALA A 773 -34.92 -4.31 8.85
C ALA A 773 -35.22 -4.87 7.45
N ALA A 774 -36.43 -5.35 7.19
CA ALA A 774 -36.85 -5.88 5.90
C ALA A 774 -38.29 -5.46 5.58
N MET A 775 -38.61 -5.21 4.31
CA MET A 775 -39.98 -4.90 3.88
C MET A 775 -40.27 -5.29 2.41
N SER A 776 -41.53 -5.63 2.16
CA SER A 776 -42.18 -5.70 0.85
C SER A 776 -43.27 -4.61 0.79
N HIS A 777 -44.20 -4.69 -0.17
CA HIS A 777 -45.38 -3.83 -0.16
C HIS A 777 -46.26 -4.04 1.07
N ASP A 778 -46.45 -5.29 1.51
CA ASP A 778 -47.42 -5.70 2.54
C ASP A 778 -46.79 -6.25 3.82
N GLU A 779 -45.48 -6.53 3.82
CA GLU A 779 -44.77 -7.09 4.96
C GLU A 779 -43.73 -6.12 5.51
N LEU A 780 -43.59 -6.10 6.84
CA LEU A 780 -42.57 -5.33 7.55
C LEU A 780 -41.97 -6.18 8.67
N GLU A 781 -40.65 -6.20 8.78
CA GLU A 781 -39.95 -6.92 9.83
C GLU A 781 -39.02 -6.03 10.64
N PHE A 782 -39.01 -6.22 11.96
CA PHE A 782 -38.09 -5.54 12.88
C PHE A 782 -37.10 -6.52 13.47
N LEU A 783 -35.84 -6.10 13.57
CA LEU A 783 -34.77 -6.82 14.26
C LEU A 783 -34.54 -6.24 15.64
N LEU A 784 -34.45 -7.11 16.64
CA LEU A 784 -34.20 -6.78 18.04
C LEU A 784 -32.83 -7.30 18.50
N PRO A 785 -32.15 -6.59 19.42
CA PRO A 785 -30.90 -7.07 20.02
C PRO A 785 -31.11 -8.26 20.97
N ALA A 786 -32.31 -8.42 21.53
CA ALA A 786 -32.68 -9.53 22.39
C ALA A 786 -34.22 -9.72 22.41
N PRO A 787 -34.73 -10.92 22.73
CA PRO A 787 -36.16 -11.15 22.90
C PRO A 787 -36.79 -10.29 24.00
N VAL A 788 -38.11 -10.05 23.88
CA VAL A 788 -38.85 -9.24 24.85
C VAL A 788 -38.85 -9.93 26.22
N PRO A 789 -38.57 -9.22 27.33
CA PRO A 789 -38.71 -9.80 28.66
C PRO A 789 -40.12 -10.33 28.89
N GLY A 790 -40.27 -11.53 29.45
CA GLY A 790 -41.58 -12.18 29.62
C GLY A 790 -42.61 -11.36 30.39
N GLU A 791 -42.17 -10.47 31.29
CA GLU A 791 -43.04 -9.55 32.04
C GLU A 791 -43.60 -8.40 31.20
N LYS A 792 -43.03 -8.12 30.02
CA LYS A 792 -43.49 -7.11 29.05
C LYS A 792 -44.07 -7.72 27.78
N ALA A 793 -43.92 -9.02 27.58
CA ALA A 793 -44.30 -9.71 26.35
C ALA A 793 -45.79 -9.53 26.03
N MET A 794 -46.64 -9.55 27.05
CA MET A 794 -48.08 -9.39 26.89
C MET A 794 -48.46 -7.98 26.42
N ASP A 795 -47.87 -6.95 27.05
CA ASP A 795 -48.10 -5.56 26.66
C ASP A 795 -47.59 -5.31 25.23
N ALA A 796 -46.39 -5.81 24.90
CA ALA A 796 -45.82 -5.68 23.56
C ALA A 796 -46.71 -6.38 22.51
N ALA A 797 -47.18 -7.60 22.76
CA ALA A 797 -48.03 -8.30 21.81
C ALA A 797 -49.38 -7.59 21.60
N ALA A 798 -49.96 -7.00 22.65
CA ALA A 798 -51.16 -6.18 22.50
C ALA A 798 -50.89 -4.93 21.65
N GLU A 799 -49.76 -4.25 21.85
CA GLU A 799 -49.32 -3.14 21.00
C GLU A 799 -49.16 -3.58 19.53
N LEU A 800 -48.53 -4.74 19.28
CA LEU A 800 -48.34 -5.29 17.94
C LEU A 800 -49.67 -5.64 17.26
N TYR A 801 -50.61 -6.24 17.99
CA TYR A 801 -51.96 -6.50 17.48
C TYR A 801 -52.72 -5.21 17.14
N GLY A 802 -52.59 -4.18 17.98
CA GLY A 802 -53.15 -2.86 17.66
C GLY A 802 -52.57 -2.29 16.36
N PHE A 803 -51.24 -2.39 16.20
CA PHE A 803 -50.50 -1.85 15.05
C PHE A 803 -50.75 -2.60 13.74
N CYS A 804 -50.92 -3.91 13.81
CA CYS A 804 -51.10 -4.80 12.66
C CYS A 804 -52.08 -5.91 13.07
N PRO A 805 -53.40 -5.71 12.90
CA PRO A 805 -54.42 -6.65 13.37
C PRO A 805 -54.36 -8.01 12.66
N ASP A 806 -53.98 -8.03 11.38
CA ASP A 806 -53.96 -9.22 10.53
C ASP A 806 -53.04 -10.34 11.06
N VAL A 807 -52.03 -10.01 11.88
CA VAL A 807 -51.19 -11.03 12.54
C VAL A 807 -51.98 -11.97 13.47
N ILE A 808 -53.17 -11.56 13.89
CA ILE A 808 -54.11 -12.37 14.69
C ILE A 808 -55.37 -12.64 13.89
N ASP A 809 -56.01 -11.61 13.35
CA ASP A 809 -57.35 -11.71 12.76
C ASP A 809 -57.37 -12.59 11.50
N GLN A 810 -56.23 -12.67 10.79
CA GLN A 810 -56.02 -13.53 9.63
C GLN A 810 -54.97 -14.63 9.89
N GLY A 811 -54.54 -14.77 11.15
CA GLY A 811 -53.60 -15.80 11.57
C GLY A 811 -54.21 -17.21 11.61
N PRO A 812 -53.44 -18.22 12.07
CA PRO A 812 -53.94 -19.56 12.34
C PRO A 812 -55.17 -19.57 13.27
N GLU A 813 -56.00 -20.62 13.22
CA GLU A 813 -57.25 -20.71 14.03
C GLU A 813 -57.04 -20.54 15.55
N ASP A 814 -55.83 -20.72 16.07
CA ASP A 814 -55.43 -20.54 17.47
C ASP A 814 -54.59 -19.28 17.74
N ALA A 815 -54.51 -18.36 16.79
CA ALA A 815 -53.82 -17.07 16.97
C ALA A 815 -54.52 -16.24 18.06
N THR A 816 -53.76 -15.83 19.07
CA THR A 816 -54.19 -14.95 20.16
C THR A 816 -53.05 -14.00 20.51
N VAL A 817 -53.35 -12.91 21.23
CA VAL A 817 -52.29 -11.97 21.66
C VAL A 817 -51.31 -12.68 22.61
N GLY A 818 -51.77 -13.65 23.38
CA GLY A 818 -50.97 -14.49 24.27
C GLY A 818 -50.01 -15.40 23.50
N ALA A 819 -50.49 -16.08 22.45
CA ALA A 819 -49.62 -16.86 21.56
C ALA A 819 -48.56 -15.97 20.91
N LEU A 820 -48.94 -14.76 20.46
CA LEU A 820 -47.98 -13.76 19.95
C LEU A 820 -46.97 -13.35 21.04
N ALA A 821 -47.40 -13.07 22.27
CA ALA A 821 -46.48 -12.76 23.38
C ALA A 821 -45.49 -13.90 23.65
N ASP A 822 -45.95 -15.14 23.51
CA ASP A 822 -45.10 -16.32 23.63
C ASP A 822 -44.07 -16.39 22.49
N VAL A 823 -44.41 -15.96 21.27
CA VAL A 823 -43.45 -15.74 20.17
C VAL A 823 -42.45 -14.64 20.53
N LEU A 824 -42.91 -13.45 20.93
CA LEU A 824 -42.06 -12.27 21.14
C LEU A 824 -41.00 -12.46 22.23
N ARG A 825 -41.30 -13.24 23.29
CA ARG A 825 -40.32 -13.52 24.37
C ARG A 825 -39.24 -14.53 23.99
N GLN A 826 -39.36 -15.17 22.82
CA GLN A 826 -38.43 -16.18 22.30
C GLN A 826 -37.70 -15.71 21.03
N SER A 827 -38.13 -14.59 20.46
CA SER A 827 -37.79 -14.16 19.10
C SER A 827 -36.98 -12.87 19.08
N THR A 828 -36.09 -12.75 18.10
CA THR A 828 -35.33 -11.52 17.82
C THR A 828 -35.82 -10.82 16.55
N VAL A 829 -36.77 -11.42 15.83
CA VAL A 829 -37.44 -10.81 14.67
C VAL A 829 -38.93 -10.68 14.98
N TRP A 830 -39.48 -9.49 14.76
CA TRP A 830 -40.92 -9.25 14.72
C TRP A 830 -41.37 -9.15 13.27
N TYR A 831 -42.53 -9.73 12.98
CA TYR A 831 -43.10 -9.83 11.64
C TYR A 831 -44.48 -9.21 11.63
N PHE A 832 -44.77 -8.44 10.59
CA PHE A 832 -46.02 -7.75 10.33
C PHE A 832 -46.43 -7.99 8.88
N TRP A 833 -47.71 -8.20 8.64
CA TRP A 833 -48.30 -8.39 7.32
C TRP A 833 -49.69 -7.76 7.28
N TRP A 834 -50.03 -7.08 6.20
CA TRP A 834 -51.35 -6.47 5.95
C TRP A 834 -51.93 -6.98 4.62
N ASP A 835 -53.18 -7.47 4.60
CA ASP A 835 -53.86 -7.96 3.37
C ASP A 835 -54.26 -6.83 2.40
#